data_AF-X6NNV1-F1
#
_entry.id   AF-X6NNV1-F1
#
_cell.length_a   1.000
_cell.length_b   1.000
_cell.length_c   1.000
_cell.angle_alpha   90.00
_cell.angle_beta   90.00
_cell.angle_gamma   90.00
#
_symmetry.space_group_name_H-M   'P 1'
#
loop_
_entity.id
_entity.type
_entity.pdbx_description
1 polymer ?
#
loop_
_entity_poly.entity_id
_entity_poly.type
_entity_poly.pdbx_seq_one_letter_code
_entity_poly.pdbx_strand_id
1 'polypeptide(L)'
;MEHPMDWQDGYVVIHDSELMCGNVCKGVLGPMKKGMIFRVLHDWGEYYAALVMGRLAKLALRFLQINGFSIGISDVMPTEELKKYKNQLVHEGYEECNGYLRTYESGTLQPLPGCTLMETLESEMNKRLSQIREDCGKACMDMLPYDFNSPLIMAICGSKGSKINIAQMIACVGQQTVGGSRVLEQIEGCRTLPHFKRNDRSAEAKGFVANSFFSGLKATEFFFHTMGGREGLVDTAVKTADTGYMQRRLMKNIEEVQIAYDYSVRNCSNTVLQFTFGHDGIDPMHVESDMDIVNFEQEWINTKADKNSLSSINEHKQSDKEEEGKKKKSDSNDDMILPKDCLARYSVLSNAIREEHRLSPLLWQLENLDTKLQRWLTKWCKANNEVVEAQDPMWYNQVYGLTETQFDAFIRRCFDKYLSCIMEPGSAAGAMAATSMGEPATQMTLKTFHFAGVASMNITQGVPRIKEIINATSNMKTPIIRCKLEQEFSESEAKRVKGLIDITTLGSICSSIHQVLTPTRYYIEIELDSQLIQRLRLGMSISTIVRTLRESKKKLLKKLALKGISSSDIVINKKKNSTNIIRIFPPDNAHLKDAQQSLILHHLCLSVQDVVMCGLPSIRRAVIKKEKVEKDEKNPYKYELLIEGTGLLEVLSTPGIDFTKSKCNNIMEVCEVLGIEAACRVIEEELFATYKSHGLSVDSRHLMLVSDVMTNTGRVLGFTRHGLGKEGASVLARASFEDTLKHLFAAAVFNESNRVKGISDSIIVGKPIPIGTGCCTILRDVDKNNKSLLPPRQDFLLGECSLQAMPNS
;
A
#
# COMPACT_ATOMS: atom_id res chain seq x y z
N MET A 1 -15.89 2.79 -19.53
CA MET A 1 -17.31 2.47 -19.32
C MET A 1 -17.50 1.09 -19.93
N GLU A 2 -17.50 0.05 -19.11
CA GLU A 2 -17.87 -1.29 -19.57
C GLU A 2 -19.39 -1.29 -19.60
N HIS A 3 -19.97 -1.37 -20.81
CA HIS A 3 -21.41 -1.41 -21.01
C HIS A 3 -21.77 -2.80 -21.55
N PRO A 4 -22.93 -3.37 -21.19
CA PRO A 4 -23.37 -4.67 -21.73
C PRO A 4 -23.59 -4.67 -23.26
N MET A 5 -23.53 -3.51 -23.91
CA MET A 5 -23.64 -3.34 -25.37
C MET A 5 -22.34 -2.78 -25.97
N ASP A 6 -21.20 -3.07 -25.33
CA ASP A 6 -19.91 -2.66 -25.85
C ASP A 6 -19.61 -3.38 -27.18
N TRP A 7 -19.13 -2.63 -28.17
CA TRP A 7 -18.85 -3.15 -29.50
C TRP A 7 -17.66 -4.10 -29.54
N GLN A 8 -16.78 -4.05 -28.53
CA GLN A 8 -15.64 -4.96 -28.37
C GLN A 8 -15.98 -6.23 -27.58
N ASP A 9 -17.26 -6.41 -27.20
CA ASP A 9 -17.71 -7.53 -26.35
C ASP A 9 -16.90 -7.62 -25.03
N GLY A 10 -16.65 -6.45 -24.43
CA GLY A 10 -15.82 -6.29 -23.24
C GLY A 10 -16.51 -6.62 -21.91
N TYR A 11 -17.83 -6.84 -21.92
CA TYR A 11 -18.62 -7.09 -20.71
C TYR A 11 -19.17 -8.52 -20.67
N VAL A 12 -18.76 -9.29 -19.67
CA VAL A 12 -19.10 -10.71 -19.56
C VAL A 12 -20.32 -10.90 -18.66
N VAL A 13 -21.34 -11.58 -19.20
CA VAL A 13 -22.55 -11.97 -18.46
C VAL A 13 -22.74 -13.47 -18.53
N ILE A 14 -22.78 -14.10 -17.37
CA ILE A 14 -23.13 -15.51 -17.22
C ILE A 14 -24.42 -15.55 -16.40
N HIS A 15 -25.48 -16.10 -16.98
CA HIS A 15 -26.79 -16.24 -16.33
C HIS A 15 -27.23 -17.69 -16.43
N ASP A 16 -27.74 -18.28 -15.35
CA ASP A 16 -28.11 -19.71 -15.29
C ASP A 16 -27.01 -20.67 -15.77
N SER A 17 -25.73 -20.35 -15.50
CA SER A 17 -24.55 -21.07 -16.01
C SER A 17 -24.37 -21.07 -17.54
N GLU A 18 -25.05 -20.18 -18.25
CA GLU A 18 -24.89 -19.96 -19.69
C GLU A 18 -24.18 -18.63 -19.96
N LEU A 19 -23.20 -18.65 -20.87
CA LEU A 19 -22.49 -17.44 -21.31
C LEU A 19 -23.36 -16.68 -22.31
N MET A 20 -23.88 -15.52 -21.90
CA MET A 20 -24.81 -14.72 -22.70
C MET A 20 -24.08 -13.74 -23.64
N CYS A 21 -23.07 -13.05 -23.11
CA CYS A 21 -22.22 -12.13 -23.86
C CYS A 21 -20.85 -12.01 -23.19
N GLY A 22 -19.90 -11.47 -23.94
CA GLY A 22 -18.57 -11.13 -23.47
C GLY A 22 -17.51 -12.19 -23.76
N ASN A 23 -16.33 -11.71 -24.12
CA ASN A 23 -15.15 -12.55 -24.29
C ASN A 23 -14.54 -12.97 -22.95
N VAL A 24 -14.35 -14.28 -22.76
CA VAL A 24 -13.80 -14.84 -21.54
C VAL A 24 -12.26 -14.71 -21.52
N CYS A 25 -11.78 -13.61 -20.98
CA CYS A 25 -10.36 -13.28 -20.86
C CYS A 25 -9.79 -13.58 -19.46
N LYS A 26 -8.51 -13.25 -19.23
CA LYS A 26 -7.86 -13.35 -17.91
C LYS A 26 -8.63 -12.64 -16.79
N GLY A 27 -9.39 -11.59 -17.08
CA GLY A 27 -10.22 -10.91 -16.08
C GLY A 27 -11.29 -11.81 -15.44
N VAL A 28 -11.80 -12.80 -16.18
CA VAL A 28 -12.88 -13.69 -15.74
C VAL A 28 -12.34 -15.04 -15.26
N LEU A 29 -11.40 -15.66 -15.98
CA LEU A 29 -10.82 -16.97 -15.60
C LEU A 29 -9.55 -16.87 -14.76
N GLY A 30 -8.92 -15.70 -14.72
CA GLY A 30 -7.69 -15.49 -13.99
C GLY A 30 -7.90 -15.32 -12.48
N PRO A 31 -6.81 -15.04 -11.74
CA PRO A 31 -6.80 -14.93 -10.29
C PRO A 31 -7.39 -13.59 -9.82
N MET A 32 -8.66 -13.35 -10.13
CA MET A 32 -9.40 -12.13 -9.77
C MET A 32 -10.54 -12.49 -8.81
N LYS A 33 -10.79 -11.63 -7.81
CA LYS A 33 -11.93 -11.80 -6.86
C LYS A 33 -13.30 -11.80 -7.55
N LYS A 34 -13.42 -11.17 -8.72
CA LYS A 34 -14.65 -11.20 -9.55
C LYS A 34 -14.66 -12.33 -10.58
N GLY A 35 -13.68 -13.23 -10.52
CA GLY A 35 -13.53 -14.30 -11.49
C GLY A 35 -14.60 -15.37 -11.35
N MET A 36 -14.91 -16.04 -12.45
CA MET A 36 -15.87 -17.16 -12.49
C MET A 36 -15.45 -18.30 -11.56
N ILE A 37 -14.16 -18.65 -11.54
CA ILE A 37 -13.65 -19.75 -10.70
C ILE A 37 -13.78 -19.41 -9.21
N PHE A 38 -13.47 -18.16 -8.84
CA PHE A 38 -13.65 -17.67 -7.47
C PHE A 38 -15.12 -17.73 -7.06
N ARG A 39 -16.05 -17.36 -7.96
CA ARG A 39 -17.47 -17.42 -7.65
C ARG A 39 -18.00 -18.84 -7.48
N VAL A 40 -17.58 -19.78 -8.34
CA VAL A 40 -17.94 -21.19 -8.19
C VAL A 40 -17.42 -21.77 -6.87
N LEU A 41 -16.20 -21.39 -6.47
CA LEU A 41 -15.60 -21.78 -5.21
C LEU A 41 -16.45 -21.34 -4.00
N HIS A 42 -16.88 -20.08 -3.97
CA HIS A 42 -17.66 -19.54 -2.85
C HIS A 42 -19.13 -19.97 -2.82
N ASP A 43 -19.77 -20.16 -3.98
CA ASP A 43 -21.20 -20.48 -4.03
C ASP A 43 -21.49 -21.99 -3.98
N TRP A 44 -20.67 -22.78 -4.65
CA TRP A 44 -20.91 -24.21 -4.86
C TRP A 44 -19.85 -25.10 -4.19
N GLY A 45 -18.74 -24.51 -3.75
CA GLY A 45 -17.67 -25.21 -3.03
C GLY A 45 -16.50 -25.67 -3.89
N GLU A 46 -15.46 -26.14 -3.20
CA GLU A 46 -14.15 -26.46 -3.77
C GLU A 46 -14.19 -27.58 -4.83
N TYR A 47 -15.01 -28.60 -4.59
CA TYR A 47 -15.11 -29.76 -5.47
C TYR A 47 -15.58 -29.39 -6.88
N TYR A 48 -16.64 -28.57 -6.99
CA TYR A 48 -17.17 -28.13 -8.27
C TYR A 48 -16.21 -27.18 -8.98
N ALA A 49 -15.55 -26.27 -8.25
CA ALA A 49 -14.53 -25.39 -8.81
C ALA A 49 -13.39 -26.20 -9.45
N ALA A 50 -12.87 -27.22 -8.75
CA ALA A 50 -11.83 -28.11 -9.27
C ALA A 50 -12.27 -28.87 -10.54
N LEU A 51 -13.51 -29.36 -10.54
CA LEU A 51 -14.08 -30.07 -11.68
C LEU A 51 -14.28 -29.14 -12.90
N VAL A 52 -14.75 -27.91 -12.71
CA VAL A 52 -14.88 -26.91 -13.77
C VAL A 52 -13.51 -26.56 -14.36
N MET A 53 -12.50 -26.33 -13.52
CA MET A 53 -11.12 -26.09 -13.97
C MET A 53 -10.60 -27.24 -14.84
N GLY A 54 -10.81 -28.48 -14.39
CA GLY A 54 -10.39 -29.67 -15.12
C GLY A 54 -11.10 -29.86 -16.46
N ARG A 55 -12.40 -29.54 -16.55
CA ARG A 55 -13.18 -29.60 -17.80
C ARG A 55 -12.71 -28.54 -18.80
N LEU A 56 -12.54 -27.30 -18.34
CA LEU A 56 -12.11 -26.18 -19.17
C LEU A 56 -10.71 -26.42 -19.74
N ALA A 57 -9.78 -26.94 -18.92
CA ALA A 57 -8.44 -27.29 -19.38
C ALA A 57 -8.46 -28.35 -20.50
N LYS A 58 -9.28 -29.39 -20.37
CA LYS A 58 -9.41 -30.45 -21.40
C LYS A 58 -10.02 -29.92 -22.70
N LEU A 59 -11.06 -29.10 -22.59
CA LEU A 59 -11.75 -28.51 -23.75
C LEU A 59 -10.82 -27.54 -24.49
N ALA A 60 -10.19 -26.62 -23.78
CA ALA A 60 -9.26 -25.64 -24.35
C ALA A 60 -8.08 -26.33 -25.06
N LEU A 61 -7.51 -27.37 -24.46
CA LEU A 61 -6.40 -28.12 -25.06
C LEU A 61 -6.81 -28.78 -26.38
N ARG A 62 -7.97 -29.44 -26.43
CA ARG A 62 -8.46 -30.09 -27.67
C ARG A 62 -8.82 -29.07 -28.75
N PHE A 63 -9.46 -27.98 -28.37
CA PHE A 63 -9.79 -26.89 -29.30
C PHE A 63 -8.54 -26.27 -29.92
N LEU A 64 -7.53 -25.98 -29.09
CA LEU A 64 -6.27 -25.40 -29.56
C LEU A 64 -5.48 -26.35 -30.47
N GLN A 65 -5.57 -27.66 -30.22
CA GLN A 65 -4.97 -28.69 -31.10
C GLN A 65 -5.61 -28.74 -32.49
N ILE A 66 -6.93 -28.49 -32.59
CA ILE A 66 -7.65 -28.53 -33.87
C ILE A 66 -7.42 -27.24 -34.65
N ASN A 67 -7.57 -26.08 -33.99
CA ASN A 67 -7.45 -24.79 -34.68
C ASN A 67 -6.00 -24.42 -34.98
N GLY A 68 -5.07 -24.80 -34.10
CA GLY A 68 -3.69 -24.31 -34.13
C GLY A 68 -3.60 -22.83 -33.76
N PHE A 69 -2.54 -22.44 -33.08
CA PHE A 69 -2.24 -21.05 -32.78
C PHE A 69 -0.73 -20.85 -32.86
N SER A 70 -0.28 -19.96 -33.75
CA SER A 70 1.13 -19.71 -34.02
C SER A 70 1.41 -18.22 -34.10
N ILE A 71 2.68 -17.87 -33.90
CA ILE A 71 3.21 -16.52 -34.06
C ILE A 71 4.25 -16.55 -35.18
N GLY A 72 4.10 -15.66 -36.15
CA GLY A 72 5.01 -15.52 -37.28
C GLY A 72 5.79 -14.21 -37.25
N ILE A 73 6.80 -14.11 -38.12
CA ILE A 73 7.55 -12.85 -38.33
C ILE A 73 6.68 -11.77 -39.00
N SER A 74 5.66 -12.17 -39.75
CA SER A 74 4.67 -11.28 -40.37
C SER A 74 3.87 -10.48 -39.34
N ASP A 75 3.61 -11.06 -38.16
CA ASP A 75 2.75 -10.45 -37.14
C ASP A 75 3.45 -9.29 -36.41
N VAL A 76 4.78 -9.24 -36.49
CA VAL A 76 5.63 -8.21 -35.91
C VAL A 76 6.25 -7.28 -36.95
N MET A 77 5.86 -7.43 -38.23
CA MET A 77 6.36 -6.57 -39.30
C MET A 77 5.63 -5.22 -39.29
N PRO A 78 6.34 -4.09 -39.13
CA PRO A 78 5.71 -2.78 -39.15
C PRO A 78 5.27 -2.40 -40.58
N THR A 79 4.06 -1.85 -40.70
CA THR A 79 3.56 -1.28 -41.96
C THR A 79 4.37 -0.05 -42.38
N GLU A 80 4.42 0.25 -43.68
CA GLU A 80 5.16 1.42 -44.17
C GLU A 80 4.61 2.75 -43.64
N GLU A 81 3.30 2.80 -43.38
CA GLU A 81 2.65 3.95 -42.73
C GLU A 81 3.15 4.13 -41.30
N LEU A 82 3.21 3.05 -40.51
CA LEU A 82 3.74 3.07 -39.15
C LEU A 82 5.23 3.48 -39.14
N LYS A 83 6.03 2.99 -40.09
CA LYS A 83 7.46 3.37 -40.20
C LYS A 83 7.62 4.87 -40.45
N LYS A 84 6.84 5.44 -41.39
CA LYS A 84 6.88 6.88 -41.69
C LYS A 84 6.45 7.70 -40.48
N TYR A 85 5.32 7.33 -39.86
CA TYR A 85 4.79 8.02 -38.69
C TYR A 85 5.75 7.97 -37.49
N LYS A 86 6.32 6.80 -37.22
CA LYS A 86 7.36 6.61 -36.20
C LYS A 86 8.56 7.53 -36.46
N ASN A 87 9.10 7.53 -37.67
CA ASN A 87 10.30 8.34 -37.98
C ASN A 87 10.03 9.83 -37.82
N GLN A 88 8.82 10.29 -38.17
CA GLN A 88 8.39 11.66 -37.93
C GLN A 88 8.33 11.97 -36.43
N LEU A 89 7.64 11.15 -35.63
CA LEU A 89 7.52 11.34 -34.18
C LEU A 89 8.88 11.34 -33.46
N VAL A 90 9.79 10.44 -33.83
CA VAL A 90 11.12 10.37 -33.24
C VAL A 90 11.94 11.61 -33.60
N HIS A 91 11.83 12.11 -34.84
CA HIS A 91 12.53 13.32 -35.27
C HIS A 91 12.01 14.55 -34.52
N GLU A 92 10.69 14.74 -34.45
CA GLU A 92 10.05 15.82 -33.67
C GLU A 92 10.47 15.77 -32.20
N GLY A 93 10.46 14.56 -31.61
CA GLY A 93 10.90 14.35 -30.23
C GLY A 93 12.39 14.67 -30.00
N TYR A 94 13.27 14.38 -30.96
CA TYR A 94 14.68 14.75 -30.91
C TYR A 94 14.89 16.26 -31.04
N GLU A 95 14.14 16.93 -31.91
CA GLU A 95 14.20 18.38 -32.05
C GLU A 95 13.78 19.10 -30.76
N GLU A 96 12.72 18.64 -30.10
CA GLU A 96 12.31 19.18 -28.80
C GLU A 96 13.36 18.93 -27.71
N CYS A 97 13.93 17.72 -27.65
CA CYS A 97 15.02 17.39 -26.73
C CYS A 97 16.24 18.30 -26.94
N ASN A 98 16.59 18.57 -28.20
CA ASN A 98 17.65 19.51 -28.55
C ASN A 98 17.26 20.95 -28.21
N GLY A 99 15.98 21.30 -28.28
CA GLY A 99 15.44 22.57 -27.77
C GLY A 99 15.71 22.75 -26.28
N TYR A 100 15.38 21.74 -25.45
CA TYR A 100 15.67 21.77 -24.01
C TYR A 100 17.18 21.91 -23.76
N LEU A 101 18.03 21.20 -24.51
CA LEU A 101 19.49 21.34 -24.41
C LEU A 101 19.96 22.77 -24.73
N ARG A 102 19.43 23.41 -25.78
CA ARG A 102 19.76 24.81 -26.10
C ARG A 102 19.31 25.78 -25.01
N THR A 103 18.15 25.55 -24.39
CA THR A 103 17.68 26.37 -23.26
C THR A 103 18.57 26.20 -22.02
N TYR A 104 19.09 24.99 -21.81
CA TYR A 104 20.05 24.71 -20.73
C TYR A 104 21.40 25.36 -20.99
N GLU A 105 21.94 25.25 -22.22
CA GLU A 105 23.22 25.87 -22.61
C GLU A 105 23.16 27.40 -22.58
N SER A 106 22.00 28.00 -22.91
CA SER A 106 21.76 29.44 -22.79
C SER A 106 21.41 29.89 -21.36
N GLY A 107 21.26 28.96 -20.40
CA GLY A 107 20.91 29.27 -19.01
C GLY A 107 19.49 29.80 -18.81
N THR A 108 18.60 29.66 -19.80
CA THR A 108 17.21 30.14 -19.75
C THR A 108 16.22 29.12 -19.19
N LEU A 109 16.64 27.86 -19.03
CA LEU A 109 15.82 26.79 -18.48
C LEU A 109 15.37 27.11 -17.05
N GLN A 110 14.06 27.04 -16.80
CA GLN A 110 13.52 27.27 -15.46
C GLN A 110 13.64 25.99 -14.63
N PRO A 111 14.27 26.03 -13.45
CA PRO A 111 14.40 24.85 -12.61
C PRO A 111 13.04 24.42 -12.03
N LEU A 112 12.78 23.12 -12.04
CA LEU A 112 11.63 22.54 -11.34
C LEU A 112 11.79 22.68 -9.83
N PRO A 113 10.69 22.77 -9.07
CA PRO A 113 10.74 23.00 -7.63
C PRO A 113 11.47 21.86 -6.90
N GLY A 114 12.59 22.20 -6.28
CA GLY A 114 13.42 21.28 -5.50
C GLY A 114 14.43 20.48 -6.33
N CYS A 115 14.53 20.73 -7.64
CA CYS A 115 15.54 20.13 -8.52
C CYS A 115 16.63 21.15 -8.87
N THR A 116 17.83 20.66 -9.12
CA THR A 116 18.86 21.41 -9.82
C THR A 116 18.49 21.63 -11.29
N LEU A 117 19.16 22.57 -11.98
CA LEU A 117 18.96 22.78 -13.43
C LEU A 117 19.24 21.51 -14.24
N MET A 118 20.24 20.72 -13.84
CA MET A 118 20.60 19.47 -14.50
C MET A 118 19.54 18.38 -14.28
N GLU A 119 19.06 18.21 -13.05
CA GLU A 119 17.97 17.26 -12.74
C GLU A 119 16.66 17.67 -13.43
N THR A 120 16.42 18.97 -13.58
CA THR A 120 15.27 19.49 -14.32
C THR A 120 15.33 19.07 -15.78
N LEU A 121 16.47 19.30 -16.43
CA LEU A 121 16.71 18.88 -17.81
C LEU A 121 16.52 17.36 -17.96
N GLU A 122 17.11 16.56 -17.07
CA GLU A 122 16.97 15.09 -17.10
C GLU A 122 15.50 14.65 -16.92
N SER A 123 14.74 15.29 -16.03
CA SER A 123 13.33 15.00 -15.82
C SER A 123 12.47 15.34 -17.04
N GLU A 124 12.69 16.50 -17.66
CA GLU A 124 11.95 16.94 -18.85
C GLU A 124 12.26 16.06 -20.06
N MET A 125 13.55 15.74 -20.27
CA MET A 125 13.96 14.83 -21.34
C MET A 125 13.36 13.43 -21.14
N ASN A 126 13.45 12.84 -19.94
CA ASN A 126 12.86 11.53 -19.67
C ASN A 126 11.34 11.51 -19.87
N LYS A 127 10.65 12.58 -19.46
CA LYS A 127 9.21 12.72 -19.66
C LYS A 127 8.87 12.71 -21.15
N ARG A 128 9.56 13.52 -21.96
CA ARG A 128 9.30 13.57 -23.41
C ARG A 128 9.63 12.25 -24.11
N LEU A 129 10.77 11.64 -23.80
CA LEU A 129 11.18 10.35 -24.39
C LEU A 129 10.24 9.20 -24.01
N SER A 130 9.66 9.24 -22.81
CA SER A 130 8.64 8.27 -22.39
C SER A 130 7.33 8.44 -23.16
N GLN A 131 6.91 9.68 -23.42
CA GLN A 131 5.72 9.98 -24.24
C GLN A 131 5.87 9.47 -25.67
N ILE A 132 7.04 9.66 -26.30
CA ILE A 132 7.31 9.13 -27.66
C ILE A 132 7.03 7.64 -27.74
N ARG A 133 7.49 6.86 -26.73
CA ARG A 133 7.23 5.42 -26.67
C ARG A 133 5.75 5.11 -26.54
N GLU A 134 5.01 5.85 -25.72
CA GLU A 134 3.57 5.67 -25.54
C GLU A 134 2.79 5.99 -26.82
N ASP A 135 3.14 7.08 -27.51
CA ASP A 135 2.47 7.52 -28.74
C ASP A 135 2.77 6.57 -29.90
N CYS A 136 4.04 6.16 -30.07
CA CYS A 136 4.40 5.09 -31.01
C CYS A 136 3.70 3.77 -30.68
N GLY A 137 3.54 3.45 -29.38
CA GLY A 137 2.84 2.27 -28.92
C GLY A 137 1.36 2.29 -29.29
N LYS A 138 0.66 3.41 -29.05
CA LYS A 138 -0.75 3.57 -29.42
C LYS A 138 -0.96 3.45 -30.93
N ALA A 139 -0.18 4.20 -31.71
CA ALA A 139 -0.24 4.15 -33.16
C ALA A 139 0.03 2.73 -33.70
N CYS A 140 0.98 2.00 -33.08
CA CYS A 140 1.21 0.61 -33.41
C CYS A 140 -0.04 -0.26 -33.16
N MET A 141 -0.70 -0.11 -32.01
CA MET A 141 -1.88 -0.94 -31.68
C MET A 141 -3.08 -0.62 -32.58
N ASP A 142 -3.25 0.63 -32.98
CA ASP A 142 -4.36 1.07 -33.83
C ASP A 142 -4.20 0.60 -35.29
N MET A 143 -2.96 0.41 -35.75
CA MET A 143 -2.66 -0.02 -37.12
C MET A 143 -2.56 -1.55 -37.29
N LEU A 144 -2.47 -2.31 -36.20
CA LEU A 144 -2.38 -3.78 -36.29
C LEU A 144 -3.77 -4.39 -36.56
N PRO A 145 -3.86 -5.43 -37.41
CA PRO A 145 -5.12 -6.10 -37.68
C PRO A 145 -5.63 -6.79 -36.41
N TYR A 146 -6.84 -6.42 -35.96
CA TYR A 146 -7.43 -6.88 -34.71
C TYR A 146 -7.72 -8.39 -34.70
N ASP A 147 -8.23 -8.93 -35.82
CA ASP A 147 -8.82 -10.28 -35.86
C ASP A 147 -7.80 -11.42 -36.03
N PHE A 148 -6.61 -11.14 -36.57
CA PHE A 148 -5.65 -12.18 -36.99
C PHE A 148 -4.28 -12.08 -36.34
N ASN A 149 -3.95 -10.96 -35.68
CA ASN A 149 -2.63 -10.78 -35.12
C ASN A 149 -2.47 -11.56 -33.80
N SER A 150 -1.73 -12.66 -33.83
CA SER A 150 -1.49 -13.52 -32.67
C SER A 150 -0.92 -12.79 -31.45
N PRO A 151 0.18 -11.99 -31.54
CA PRO A 151 0.66 -11.15 -30.43
C PRO A 151 -0.41 -10.26 -29.82
N LEU A 152 -1.23 -9.61 -30.65
CA LEU A 152 -2.30 -8.72 -30.19
C LEU A 152 -3.37 -9.48 -29.40
N ILE A 153 -3.83 -10.63 -29.92
CA ILE A 153 -4.78 -11.52 -29.26
C ILE A 153 -4.23 -11.97 -27.90
N MET A 154 -2.95 -12.38 -27.83
CA MET A 154 -2.29 -12.79 -26.59
C MET A 154 -2.26 -11.67 -25.54
N ALA A 155 -2.04 -10.42 -25.97
CA ALA A 155 -2.02 -9.26 -25.09
C ALA A 155 -3.43 -8.84 -24.63
N ILE A 156 -4.45 -8.94 -25.51
CA ILE A 156 -5.85 -8.65 -25.16
C ILE A 156 -6.38 -9.70 -24.18
N CYS A 157 -6.16 -10.99 -24.45
CA CYS A 157 -6.63 -12.06 -23.57
C CYS A 157 -5.84 -12.12 -22.24
N GLY A 158 -4.64 -11.53 -22.22
CA GLY A 158 -3.76 -11.46 -21.05
C GLY A 158 -2.97 -12.74 -20.77
N SER A 159 -2.87 -13.65 -21.76
CA SER A 159 -2.16 -14.92 -21.62
C SER A 159 -0.66 -14.72 -21.37
N LYS A 160 0.03 -14.02 -22.28
CA LYS A 160 1.44 -13.68 -22.14
C LYS A 160 1.79 -12.44 -22.96
N GLY A 161 2.57 -11.55 -22.35
CA GLY A 161 2.95 -10.28 -22.95
C GLY A 161 1.94 -9.17 -22.66
N SER A 162 2.32 -7.95 -23.01
CA SER A 162 1.51 -6.75 -22.85
C SER A 162 1.59 -5.89 -24.11
N LYS A 163 0.72 -4.87 -24.21
CA LYS A 163 0.76 -3.88 -25.29
C LYS A 163 2.15 -3.24 -25.44
N ILE A 164 2.88 -3.08 -24.33
CA ILE A 164 4.26 -2.55 -24.32
C ILE A 164 5.22 -3.51 -25.03
N ASN A 165 5.11 -4.83 -24.82
CA ASN A 165 5.99 -5.80 -25.47
C ASN A 165 5.81 -5.78 -26.99
N ILE A 166 4.57 -5.65 -27.47
CA ILE A 166 4.26 -5.53 -28.90
C ILE A 166 4.88 -4.25 -29.46
N ALA A 167 4.67 -3.11 -28.79
CA ALA A 167 5.25 -1.83 -29.19
C ALA A 167 6.79 -1.89 -29.27
N GLN A 168 7.46 -2.60 -28.35
CA GLN A 168 8.91 -2.77 -28.37
C GLN A 168 9.42 -3.64 -29.52
N MET A 169 8.66 -4.68 -29.89
CA MET A 169 9.01 -5.56 -31.01
C MET A 169 8.82 -4.86 -32.36
N ILE A 170 7.76 -4.08 -32.51
CA ILE A 170 7.32 -3.52 -33.81
C ILE A 170 7.78 -2.06 -33.98
N ALA A 171 7.46 -1.19 -33.03
CA ALA A 171 7.62 0.27 -33.14
C ALA A 171 8.99 0.75 -32.64
N CYS A 172 9.21 0.81 -31.32
CA CYS A 172 10.48 1.25 -30.74
C CYS A 172 10.68 0.67 -29.33
N VAL A 173 11.93 0.39 -28.96
CA VAL A 173 12.25 -0.13 -27.61
C VAL A 173 12.12 0.98 -26.55
N GLY A 174 12.59 2.20 -26.87
CA GLY A 174 12.50 3.39 -26.04
C GLY A 174 13.71 3.61 -25.11
N GLN A 175 13.56 4.54 -24.16
CA GLN A 175 14.63 4.94 -23.23
C GLN A 175 15.04 3.80 -22.29
N GLN A 176 16.34 3.49 -22.25
CA GLN A 176 16.91 2.59 -21.25
C GLN A 176 17.32 3.39 -20.02
N THR A 177 16.80 3.02 -18.87
CA THR A 177 17.12 3.65 -17.57
C THR A 177 17.99 2.72 -16.76
N VAL A 178 19.04 3.25 -16.13
CA VAL A 178 19.90 2.52 -15.20
C VAL A 178 19.86 3.21 -13.83
N GLY A 179 19.48 2.51 -12.77
CA GLY A 179 19.37 3.11 -11.43
C GLY A 179 18.35 4.25 -11.33
N GLY A 180 17.29 4.20 -12.15
CA GLY A 180 16.23 5.22 -12.19
C GLY A 180 16.57 6.51 -12.93
N SER A 181 17.77 6.62 -13.51
CA SER A 181 18.19 7.74 -14.36
C SER A 181 18.53 7.26 -15.77
N ARG A 182 18.74 8.18 -16.72
CA ARG A 182 19.36 7.83 -18.00
C ARG A 182 20.79 7.35 -17.78
N VAL A 183 21.38 6.71 -18.80
CA VAL A 183 22.73 6.15 -18.70
C VAL A 183 23.73 7.21 -18.23
N LEU A 184 24.45 6.90 -17.15
CA LEU A 184 25.41 7.81 -16.53
C LEU A 184 26.68 7.95 -17.37
N GLU A 185 27.30 9.12 -17.27
CA GLU A 185 28.57 9.44 -17.93
C GLU A 185 29.73 8.84 -17.11
N GLN A 186 30.32 7.73 -17.56
CA GLN A 186 31.37 7.00 -16.81
C GLN A 186 32.77 7.21 -17.36
N ILE A 187 32.91 7.80 -18.55
CA ILE A 187 34.19 7.96 -19.22
C ILE A 187 34.64 9.43 -19.11
N GLU A 188 35.95 9.63 -19.00
CA GLU A 188 36.61 10.93 -18.98
C GLU A 188 36.08 11.88 -20.07
N GLY A 189 35.81 13.13 -19.68
CA GLY A 189 35.18 14.14 -20.54
C GLY A 189 33.64 14.09 -20.56
N CYS A 190 33.02 13.52 -19.51
CA CYS A 190 31.57 13.48 -19.32
C CYS A 190 30.84 12.84 -20.52
N ARG A 191 31.30 11.64 -20.90
CA ARG A 191 30.73 10.88 -22.02
C ARG A 191 30.28 9.49 -21.56
N THR A 192 29.26 8.95 -22.22
CA THR A 192 28.75 7.60 -21.99
C THR A 192 29.59 6.55 -22.72
N LEU A 193 29.86 6.77 -24.01
CA LEU A 193 30.72 5.92 -24.85
C LEU A 193 31.76 6.78 -25.61
N PRO A 194 32.90 6.20 -26.04
CA PRO A 194 33.91 6.91 -26.82
C PRO A 194 33.41 7.41 -28.20
N HIS A 195 32.31 6.84 -28.69
CA HIS A 195 31.68 7.20 -29.97
C HIS A 195 30.93 8.55 -29.93
N PHE A 196 30.60 9.05 -28.74
CA PHE A 196 29.88 10.30 -28.57
C PHE A 196 30.83 11.45 -28.25
N LYS A 197 30.38 12.68 -28.51
CA LYS A 197 31.15 13.89 -28.20
C LYS A 197 31.23 14.08 -26.68
N ARG A 198 32.22 14.86 -26.23
CA ARG A 198 32.35 15.24 -24.82
C ARG A 198 31.15 16.09 -24.40
N ASN A 199 30.61 15.86 -23.20
CA ASN A 199 29.40 16.52 -22.68
C ASN A 199 28.15 16.35 -23.56
N ASP A 200 28.09 15.34 -24.42
CA ASP A 200 26.91 15.06 -25.24
C ASP A 200 25.78 14.49 -24.38
N ARG A 201 24.70 15.26 -24.24
CA ARG A 201 23.50 14.93 -23.43
C ARG A 201 22.27 14.65 -24.30
N SER A 202 22.47 14.45 -25.60
CA SER A 202 21.41 14.06 -26.54
C SER A 202 20.74 12.73 -26.13
N ALA A 203 19.55 12.50 -26.66
CA ALA A 203 18.78 11.28 -26.37
C ALA A 203 19.55 10.00 -26.76
N GLU A 204 20.20 10.00 -27.93
CA GLU A 204 20.98 8.86 -28.42
C GLU A 204 22.21 8.57 -27.54
N ALA A 205 22.94 9.61 -27.12
CA ALA A 205 24.12 9.47 -26.27
C ALA A 205 23.77 8.91 -24.87
N LYS A 206 22.56 9.15 -24.40
CA LYS A 206 22.07 8.81 -23.06
C LYS A 206 21.18 7.56 -23.02
N GLY A 207 21.18 6.74 -24.07
CA GLY A 207 20.55 5.42 -24.06
C GLY A 207 19.11 5.35 -24.55
N PHE A 208 18.65 6.32 -25.35
CA PHE A 208 17.40 6.17 -26.10
C PHE A 208 17.59 5.22 -27.29
N VAL A 209 16.72 4.21 -27.39
CA VAL A 209 16.73 3.23 -28.47
C VAL A 209 15.54 3.48 -29.39
N ALA A 210 15.80 4.07 -30.55
CA ALA A 210 14.75 4.40 -31.53
C ALA A 210 14.33 3.19 -32.36
N ASN A 211 15.22 2.22 -32.54
CA ASN A 211 14.94 1.00 -33.28
C ASN A 211 14.06 0.02 -32.48
N SER A 212 13.39 -0.88 -33.20
CA SER A 212 12.63 -1.99 -32.63
C SER A 212 13.42 -3.29 -32.73
N PHE A 213 12.97 -4.34 -32.04
CA PHE A 213 13.62 -5.65 -32.17
C PHE A 213 13.50 -6.22 -33.59
N PHE A 214 12.43 -5.89 -34.33
CA PHE A 214 12.29 -6.26 -35.73
C PHE A 214 13.32 -5.56 -36.63
N SER A 215 13.52 -4.25 -36.47
CA SER A 215 14.48 -3.51 -37.31
C SER A 215 15.94 -3.84 -37.00
N GLY A 216 16.20 -4.37 -35.79
CA GLY A 216 17.54 -4.58 -35.26
C GLY A 216 18.12 -3.33 -34.59
N LEU A 217 18.99 -3.54 -33.60
CA LEU A 217 19.60 -2.47 -32.81
C LEU A 217 20.97 -2.08 -33.38
N LYS A 218 21.30 -0.78 -33.32
CA LYS A 218 22.68 -0.31 -33.57
C LYS A 218 23.62 -0.82 -32.46
N ALA A 219 24.93 -0.85 -32.72
CA ALA A 219 25.91 -1.31 -31.73
C ALA A 219 25.86 -0.51 -30.40
N THR A 220 25.68 0.82 -30.47
CA THR A 220 25.54 1.68 -29.28
C THR A 220 24.24 1.41 -28.53
N GLU A 221 23.12 1.29 -29.26
CA GLU A 221 21.81 0.94 -28.70
C GLU A 221 21.81 -0.43 -28.03
N PHE A 222 22.43 -1.43 -28.68
CA PHE A 222 22.58 -2.78 -28.14
C PHE A 222 23.35 -2.80 -26.83
N PHE A 223 24.42 -2.00 -26.73
CA PHE A 223 25.19 -1.87 -25.50
C PHE A 223 24.34 -1.28 -24.36
N PHE A 224 23.63 -0.17 -24.62
CA PHE A 224 22.75 0.45 -23.63
C PHE A 224 21.58 -0.46 -23.23
N HIS A 225 21.00 -1.20 -24.18
CA HIS A 225 19.96 -2.19 -23.89
C HIS A 225 20.49 -3.31 -22.99
N THR A 226 21.71 -3.79 -23.26
CA THR A 226 22.37 -4.82 -22.44
C THR A 226 22.65 -4.32 -21.03
N MET A 227 23.03 -3.04 -20.86
CA MET A 227 23.20 -2.43 -19.53
C MET A 227 21.89 -2.47 -18.72
N GLY A 228 20.79 -2.02 -19.31
CA GLY A 228 19.47 -2.05 -18.66
C GLY A 228 19.00 -3.47 -18.34
N GLY A 229 19.21 -4.42 -19.25
CA GLY A 229 18.89 -5.83 -19.02
C GLY A 229 19.71 -6.46 -17.88
N ARG A 230 21.00 -6.10 -17.77
CA ARG A 230 21.88 -6.63 -16.72
C ARG A 230 21.48 -6.16 -15.32
N GLU A 231 21.00 -4.93 -15.17
CA GLU A 231 20.50 -4.43 -13.89
C GLU A 231 19.35 -5.31 -13.36
N GLY A 232 18.36 -5.61 -14.21
CA GLY A 232 17.23 -6.48 -13.83
C GLY A 232 17.65 -7.90 -13.43
N LEU A 233 18.65 -8.47 -14.12
CA LEU A 233 19.20 -9.79 -13.78
C LEU A 233 19.94 -9.79 -12.44
N VAL A 234 20.78 -8.77 -12.20
CA VAL A 234 21.52 -8.61 -10.94
C VAL A 234 20.56 -8.36 -9.78
N ASP A 235 19.54 -7.53 -9.99
CA ASP A 235 18.50 -7.26 -9.02
C ASP A 235 17.79 -8.54 -8.58
N THR A 236 17.45 -9.42 -9.52
CA THR A 236 16.83 -10.72 -9.23
C THR A 236 17.74 -11.57 -8.34
N ALA A 237 19.05 -11.59 -8.60
CA ALA A 237 20.01 -12.37 -7.81
C ALA A 237 20.22 -11.81 -6.39
N VAL A 238 20.35 -10.49 -6.24
CA VAL A 238 20.61 -9.87 -4.93
C VAL A 238 19.36 -9.87 -4.04
N LYS A 239 18.19 -9.57 -4.63
CA LYS A 239 16.97 -9.34 -3.86
C LYS A 239 16.35 -10.61 -3.28
N THR A 240 16.58 -11.78 -3.86
CA THR A 240 16.08 -13.07 -3.34
C THR A 240 16.63 -13.39 -1.95
N ALA A 241 17.91 -13.11 -1.70
CA ALA A 241 18.52 -13.32 -0.39
C ALA A 241 17.94 -12.37 0.68
N ASP A 242 17.76 -11.10 0.32
CA ASP A 242 17.22 -10.07 1.23
C ASP A 242 15.75 -10.34 1.59
N THR A 243 14.91 -10.68 0.62
CA THR A 243 13.48 -10.98 0.87
C THR A 243 13.30 -12.28 1.63
N GLY A 244 14.07 -13.32 1.33
CA GLY A 244 14.04 -14.58 2.07
C GLY A 244 14.45 -14.42 3.53
N TYR A 245 15.49 -13.62 3.80
CA TYR A 245 15.87 -13.29 5.17
C TYR A 245 14.81 -12.46 5.89
N MET A 246 14.19 -11.48 5.21
CA MET A 246 13.07 -10.72 5.78
C MET A 246 11.89 -11.62 6.13
N GLN A 247 11.49 -12.54 5.26
CA GLN A 247 10.40 -13.49 5.50
C GLN A 247 10.71 -14.39 6.70
N ARG A 248 11.94 -14.90 6.81
CA ARG A 248 12.37 -15.68 7.98
C ARG A 248 12.23 -14.90 9.28
N ARG A 249 12.59 -13.61 9.27
CA ARG A 249 12.48 -12.73 10.44
C ARG A 249 11.02 -12.46 10.83
N LEU A 250 10.16 -12.16 9.86
CA LEU A 250 8.72 -12.01 10.08
C LEU A 250 8.13 -13.28 10.71
N MET A 251 8.39 -14.44 10.10
CA MET A 251 7.88 -15.72 10.59
C MET A 251 8.32 -15.96 12.04
N LYS A 252 9.60 -15.77 12.38
CA LYS A 252 10.11 -16.06 13.72
C LYS A 252 9.56 -15.16 14.83
N ASN A 253 9.10 -13.94 14.52
CA ASN A 253 8.52 -13.04 15.53
C ASN A 253 7.01 -13.25 15.70
N ILE A 254 6.32 -13.79 14.69
CA ILE A 254 4.84 -13.89 14.71
C ILE A 254 4.34 -15.34 14.58
N GLU A 255 5.23 -16.35 14.50
CA GLU A 255 4.82 -17.76 14.35
C GLU A 255 3.88 -18.22 15.48
N GLU A 256 4.06 -17.70 16.69
CA GLU A 256 3.32 -18.11 17.89
C GLU A 256 1.94 -17.45 18.05
N VAL A 257 1.56 -16.58 17.11
CA VAL A 257 0.29 -15.85 17.16
C VAL A 257 -0.83 -16.68 16.56
N GLN A 258 -1.84 -16.94 17.38
CA GLN A 258 -3.01 -17.73 17.03
C GLN A 258 -4.30 -17.08 17.50
N ILE A 259 -5.41 -17.59 16.98
CA ILE A 259 -6.75 -17.20 17.41
C ILE A 259 -7.24 -18.20 18.45
N ALA A 260 -7.58 -17.72 19.63
CA ALA A 260 -8.12 -18.55 20.70
C ALA A 260 -9.64 -18.78 20.51
N TYR A 261 -10.19 -19.76 21.23
CA TYR A 261 -11.62 -20.12 21.18
C TYR A 261 -12.57 -19.01 21.67
N ASP A 262 -12.05 -17.99 22.34
CA ASP A 262 -12.77 -16.77 22.70
C ASP A 262 -12.68 -15.68 21.62
N TYR A 263 -12.22 -16.03 20.41
CA TYR A 263 -12.00 -15.14 19.26
C TYR A 263 -10.95 -14.03 19.46
N SER A 264 -10.23 -14.05 20.59
CA SER A 264 -9.10 -13.16 20.81
C SER A 264 -7.83 -13.70 20.15
N VAL A 265 -6.97 -12.78 19.70
CA VAL A 265 -5.67 -13.13 19.13
C VAL A 265 -4.64 -13.14 20.25
N ARG A 266 -3.96 -14.26 20.44
CA ARG A 266 -3.03 -14.47 21.55
C ARG A 266 -1.69 -15.03 21.09
N ASN A 267 -0.65 -14.74 21.86
CA ASN A 267 0.64 -15.43 21.75
C ASN A 267 0.67 -16.71 22.61
N CYS A 268 1.78 -17.46 22.57
CA CYS A 268 1.97 -18.68 23.37
C CYS A 268 1.98 -18.45 24.90
N SER A 269 2.25 -17.21 25.33
CA SER A 269 2.22 -16.79 26.73
C SER A 269 0.82 -16.41 27.21
N ASN A 270 -0.20 -16.56 26.35
CA ASN A 270 -1.58 -16.12 26.56
C ASN A 270 -1.74 -14.60 26.74
N THR A 271 -0.77 -13.81 26.32
CA THR A 271 -0.93 -12.35 26.19
C THR A 271 -1.85 -12.08 25.02
N VAL A 272 -2.89 -11.27 25.27
CA VAL A 272 -3.82 -10.82 24.23
C VAL A 272 -3.14 -9.73 23.40
N LEU A 273 -3.09 -9.95 22.08
CA LEU A 273 -2.54 -9.00 21.10
C LEU A 273 -3.66 -8.17 20.49
N GLN A 274 -4.74 -8.82 20.06
CA GLN A 274 -5.95 -8.19 19.56
C GLN A 274 -7.16 -8.81 20.23
N PHE A 275 -8.17 -8.00 20.55
CA PHE A 275 -9.45 -8.50 21.06
C PHE A 275 -10.23 -9.28 20.00
N THR A 276 -10.14 -8.83 18.75
CA THR A 276 -10.69 -9.49 17.57
C THR A 276 -9.68 -9.37 16.43
N PHE A 277 -9.50 -10.44 15.67
CA PHE A 277 -8.55 -10.46 14.55
C PHE A 277 -8.89 -9.34 13.55
N GLY A 278 -7.93 -8.45 13.26
CA GLY A 278 -8.16 -7.36 12.30
C GLY A 278 -9.30 -6.38 12.66
N HIS A 279 -9.69 -6.33 13.95
CA HIS A 279 -10.85 -5.61 14.50
C HIS A 279 -12.24 -6.07 14.02
N ASP A 280 -12.34 -6.93 13.01
CA ASP A 280 -13.61 -7.45 12.50
C ASP A 280 -13.81 -8.96 12.77
N GLY A 281 -12.74 -9.72 13.00
CA GLY A 281 -12.77 -11.15 13.29
C GLY A 281 -13.00 -12.02 12.05
N ILE A 282 -12.67 -11.51 10.87
CA ILE A 282 -13.03 -12.13 9.58
C ILE A 282 -11.79 -12.72 8.92
N ASP A 283 -11.97 -13.89 8.29
CA ASP A 283 -10.96 -14.55 7.49
C ASP A 283 -10.78 -13.84 6.12
N PRO A 284 -9.58 -13.30 5.82
CA PRO A 284 -9.28 -12.69 4.53
C PRO A 284 -9.51 -13.59 3.32
N MET A 285 -9.43 -14.93 3.49
CA MET A 285 -9.63 -15.88 2.39
C MET A 285 -11.06 -15.83 1.84
N HIS A 286 -12.04 -15.56 2.70
CA HIS A 286 -13.46 -15.62 2.37
C HIS A 286 -14.07 -14.27 1.95
N VAL A 287 -13.27 -13.21 1.89
CA VAL A 287 -13.74 -11.86 1.57
C VAL A 287 -13.93 -11.67 0.07
N GLU A 288 -15.18 -11.44 -0.36
CA GLU A 288 -15.54 -11.31 -1.78
C GLU A 288 -15.16 -9.96 -2.41
N SER A 289 -15.13 -8.86 -1.63
CA SER A 289 -14.85 -7.52 -2.15
C SER A 289 -13.95 -6.68 -1.24
N ASP A 290 -13.30 -5.67 -1.78
CA ASP A 290 -12.38 -4.81 -1.02
C ASP A 290 -13.10 -3.87 -0.03
N MET A 291 -14.43 -3.69 -0.16
CA MET A 291 -15.22 -2.77 0.66
C MET A 291 -16.18 -3.49 1.61
N ASP A 292 -16.71 -4.63 1.18
CA ASP A 292 -17.68 -5.43 1.95
C ASP A 292 -17.39 -6.93 1.87
N ILE A 293 -17.71 -7.62 2.97
CA ILE A 293 -17.42 -9.05 3.16
C ILE A 293 -18.26 -9.91 2.22
N VAL A 294 -19.53 -9.50 2.03
CA VAL A 294 -20.50 -10.12 1.13
C VAL A 294 -20.85 -9.12 0.04
N ASN A 295 -20.83 -9.54 -1.23
CA ASN A 295 -21.26 -8.70 -2.33
C ASN A 295 -22.79 -8.78 -2.51
N PHE A 296 -23.52 -7.90 -1.80
CA PHE A 296 -24.99 -7.90 -1.79
C PHE A 296 -25.63 -7.79 -3.17
N GLU A 297 -25.03 -7.03 -4.09
CA GLU A 297 -25.57 -6.86 -5.45
C GLU A 297 -25.49 -8.17 -6.26
N GLN A 298 -24.39 -8.91 -6.10
CA GLN A 298 -24.24 -10.21 -6.77
C GLN A 298 -25.13 -11.29 -6.13
N GLU A 299 -25.22 -11.34 -4.80
CA GLU A 299 -26.14 -12.26 -4.12
C GLU A 299 -27.60 -12.00 -4.51
N TRP A 300 -27.96 -10.74 -4.69
CA TRP A 300 -29.28 -10.34 -5.14
C TRP A 300 -29.59 -10.88 -6.54
N ILE A 301 -28.65 -10.73 -7.48
CA ILE A 301 -28.79 -11.24 -8.84
C ILE A 301 -28.89 -12.78 -8.83
N ASN A 302 -28.04 -13.45 -8.07
CA ASN A 302 -28.05 -14.92 -7.98
C ASN A 302 -29.36 -15.46 -7.40
N THR A 303 -29.88 -14.82 -6.36
CA THR A 303 -31.14 -15.26 -5.74
C THR A 303 -32.33 -15.00 -6.66
N LYS A 304 -32.29 -13.93 -7.47
CA LYS A 304 -33.31 -13.67 -8.49
C LYS A 304 -33.26 -14.69 -9.64
N ALA A 305 -32.07 -15.16 -10.00
CA ALA A 305 -31.88 -16.18 -11.04
C ALA A 305 -32.30 -17.59 -10.57
N ASP A 306 -32.27 -17.88 -9.27
CA ASP A 306 -32.63 -19.19 -8.72
C ASP A 306 -34.15 -19.50 -8.90
N LYS A 307 -34.45 -20.23 -9.99
CA LYS A 307 -35.79 -20.73 -10.34
C LYS A 307 -36.28 -21.88 -9.44
N ASN A 308 -35.39 -22.53 -8.69
CA ASN A 308 -35.77 -23.62 -7.77
C ASN A 308 -36.65 -23.14 -6.60
N SER A 309 -36.69 -21.83 -6.32
CA SER A 309 -37.63 -21.19 -5.40
C SER A 309 -39.09 -21.28 -5.86
N LEU A 310 -39.33 -21.46 -7.17
CA LEU A 310 -40.64 -21.54 -7.81
C LEU A 310 -41.14 -22.98 -8.00
N SER A 311 -40.25 -23.98 -8.11
CA SER A 311 -40.63 -25.37 -8.39
C SER A 311 -41.22 -26.09 -7.18
N SER A 312 -40.79 -25.76 -5.96
CA SER A 312 -41.35 -26.31 -4.71
C SER A 312 -42.81 -25.90 -4.43
N ILE A 313 -43.39 -24.98 -5.22
CA ILE A 313 -44.81 -24.58 -5.12
C ILE A 313 -45.72 -25.50 -5.97
N ASN A 314 -45.18 -26.12 -7.02
CA ASN A 314 -45.98 -26.92 -7.96
C ASN A 314 -46.12 -28.38 -7.57
N GLU A 315 -45.18 -28.95 -6.82
CA GLU A 315 -45.25 -30.37 -6.41
C GLU A 315 -46.14 -30.59 -5.17
N HIS A 316 -46.22 -29.63 -4.24
CA HIS A 316 -47.11 -29.75 -3.08
C HIS A 316 -48.59 -29.43 -3.35
N LYS A 317 -48.94 -28.90 -4.53
CA LYS A 317 -50.34 -28.62 -4.91
C LYS A 317 -51.03 -29.74 -5.69
N GLN A 318 -50.35 -30.86 -5.96
CA GLN A 318 -50.93 -32.00 -6.68
C GLN A 318 -51.43 -33.15 -5.79
N SER A 319 -51.12 -33.17 -4.49
CA SER A 319 -51.60 -34.24 -3.59
C SER A 319 -52.95 -33.95 -2.91
N ASP A 320 -53.40 -32.69 -2.84
CA ASP A 320 -54.56 -32.32 -2.00
C ASP A 320 -55.68 -31.64 -2.83
N LYS A 321 -56.20 -32.31 -3.87
CA LYS A 321 -57.40 -31.85 -4.59
C LYS A 321 -58.38 -32.99 -4.90
N GLU A 322 -58.98 -33.54 -3.86
CA GLU A 322 -60.35 -34.04 -3.90
C GLU A 322 -61.09 -33.49 -2.68
N GLU A 323 -61.62 -32.26 -2.78
CA GLU A 323 -63.00 -31.94 -2.40
C GLU A 323 -63.31 -30.44 -2.56
N GLU A 324 -64.51 -30.23 -3.12
CA GLU A 324 -65.35 -29.04 -3.12
C GLU A 324 -64.88 -27.75 -3.82
N GLY A 325 -65.52 -27.53 -4.96
CA GLY A 325 -65.44 -26.30 -5.73
C GLY A 325 -66.04 -25.09 -5.02
N LYS A 326 -65.29 -24.00 -5.05
CA LYS A 326 -65.82 -22.66 -5.28
C LYS A 326 -64.81 -21.86 -6.08
N LYS A 327 -65.21 -21.52 -7.30
CA LYS A 327 -64.50 -20.60 -8.19
C LYS A 327 -64.29 -19.26 -7.46
N LYS A 328 -63.07 -19.04 -6.97
CA LYS A 328 -62.44 -17.72 -7.00
C LYS A 328 -61.31 -17.80 -8.01
N LYS A 329 -61.42 -17.01 -9.08
CA LYS A 329 -60.25 -16.58 -9.85
C LYS A 329 -59.43 -15.73 -8.88
N SER A 330 -58.41 -16.32 -8.25
CA SER A 330 -57.35 -15.55 -7.61
C SER A 330 -56.30 -15.31 -8.69
N ASP A 331 -56.16 -14.05 -9.09
CA ASP A 331 -55.07 -13.59 -9.90
C ASP A 331 -53.75 -13.98 -9.22
N SER A 332 -52.88 -14.63 -9.98
CA SER A 332 -51.57 -15.13 -9.54
C SER A 332 -50.54 -14.01 -9.47
N ASN A 333 -50.86 -12.91 -8.78
CA ASN A 333 -50.01 -11.71 -8.68
C ASN A 333 -49.84 -11.19 -7.24
N ASP A 334 -50.39 -11.85 -6.22
CA ASP A 334 -50.46 -11.30 -4.85
C ASP A 334 -49.24 -11.59 -3.95
N ASP A 335 -48.23 -12.36 -4.38
CA ASP A 335 -47.08 -12.77 -3.53
C ASP A 335 -45.73 -12.13 -3.95
N MET A 336 -45.74 -10.92 -4.52
CA MET A 336 -44.52 -10.19 -4.87
C MET A 336 -44.21 -9.08 -3.85
N ILE A 337 -43.05 -9.16 -3.20
CA ILE A 337 -42.53 -8.12 -2.33
C ILE A 337 -41.98 -6.98 -3.20
N LEU A 338 -42.51 -5.78 -2.96
CA LEU A 338 -42.07 -4.55 -3.59
C LEU A 338 -41.01 -3.85 -2.72
N PRO A 339 -40.20 -2.94 -3.29
CA PRO A 339 -39.15 -2.22 -2.54
C PRO A 339 -39.65 -1.49 -1.28
N LYS A 340 -40.94 -1.11 -1.22
CA LYS A 340 -41.55 -0.48 -0.04
C LYS A 340 -41.74 -1.45 1.14
N ASP A 341 -41.92 -2.75 0.87
CA ASP A 341 -42.25 -3.78 1.87
C ASP A 341 -41.02 -4.59 2.33
N CYS A 342 -39.91 -4.52 1.57
CA CYS A 342 -38.64 -5.19 1.90
C CYS A 342 -38.15 -4.87 3.32
N LEU A 343 -38.24 -3.61 3.74
CA LEU A 343 -37.76 -3.16 5.06
C LEU A 343 -38.60 -3.73 6.21
N ALA A 344 -39.92 -3.84 6.02
CA ALA A 344 -40.81 -4.39 7.03
C ALA A 344 -40.55 -5.89 7.24
N ARG A 345 -40.45 -6.67 6.14
CA ARG A 345 -40.16 -8.11 6.21
C ARG A 345 -38.77 -8.38 6.77
N TYR A 346 -37.77 -7.59 6.36
CA TYR A 346 -36.41 -7.69 6.86
C TYR A 346 -36.34 -7.57 8.40
N SER A 347 -37.10 -6.64 8.98
CA SER A 347 -37.12 -6.45 10.45
C SER A 347 -37.63 -7.67 11.21
N VAL A 348 -38.56 -8.44 10.64
CA VAL A 348 -39.07 -9.67 11.26
C VAL A 348 -38.03 -10.79 11.17
N LEU A 349 -37.44 -10.98 9.98
CA LEU A 349 -36.49 -12.06 9.74
C LEU A 349 -35.17 -11.86 10.51
N SER A 350 -34.64 -10.63 10.52
CA SER A 350 -33.43 -10.28 11.28
C SER A 350 -33.60 -10.53 12.78
N ASN A 351 -34.77 -10.22 13.34
CA ASN A 351 -35.07 -10.51 14.74
C ASN A 351 -35.11 -12.03 15.03
N ALA A 352 -35.69 -12.82 14.13
CA ALA A 352 -35.72 -14.28 14.28
C ALA A 352 -34.30 -14.89 14.28
N ILE A 353 -33.44 -14.46 13.35
CA ILE A 353 -32.03 -14.89 13.27
C ILE A 353 -31.24 -14.47 14.52
N ARG A 354 -31.50 -13.27 15.06
CA ARG A 354 -30.88 -12.80 16.30
C ARG A 354 -31.30 -13.63 17.52
N GLU A 355 -32.56 -14.03 17.60
CA GLU A 355 -33.04 -14.89 18.69
C GLU A 355 -32.37 -16.26 18.67
N GLU A 356 -32.16 -16.84 17.47
CA GLU A 356 -31.46 -18.11 17.28
C GLU A 356 -30.00 -18.05 17.77
N HIS A 357 -29.32 -16.92 17.55
CA HIS A 357 -27.91 -16.71 17.91
C HIS A 357 -27.69 -15.93 19.21
N ARG A 358 -28.72 -15.71 20.03
CA ARG A 358 -28.68 -14.83 21.21
C ARG A 358 -27.61 -15.19 22.26
N LEU A 359 -27.26 -16.47 22.38
CA LEU A 359 -26.24 -16.98 23.32
C LEU A 359 -24.84 -17.11 22.68
N SER A 360 -24.70 -16.80 21.39
CA SER A 360 -23.42 -16.92 20.70
C SER A 360 -22.53 -15.69 20.95
N PRO A 361 -21.20 -15.87 21.10
CA PRO A 361 -20.24 -14.76 21.12
C PRO A 361 -20.25 -13.91 19.83
N LEU A 362 -20.91 -14.41 18.78
CA LEU A 362 -20.96 -13.84 17.43
C LEU A 362 -22.08 -12.80 17.24
N LEU A 363 -22.90 -12.57 18.26
CA LEU A 363 -24.06 -11.66 18.17
C LEU A 363 -23.68 -10.25 17.69
N TRP A 364 -22.57 -9.69 18.18
CA TRP A 364 -22.10 -8.38 17.76
C TRP A 364 -21.69 -8.33 16.27
N GLN A 365 -21.13 -9.41 15.72
CA GLN A 365 -20.80 -9.48 14.30
C GLN A 365 -22.07 -9.55 13.43
N LEU A 366 -23.11 -10.26 13.91
CA LEU A 366 -24.43 -10.28 13.26
C LEU A 366 -25.11 -8.92 13.28
N GLU A 367 -24.98 -8.15 14.37
CA GLU A 367 -25.46 -6.77 14.45
C GLU A 367 -24.74 -5.84 13.45
N ASN A 368 -23.43 -6.01 13.27
CA ASN A 368 -22.68 -5.25 12.28
C ASN A 368 -23.15 -5.53 10.84
N LEU A 369 -23.35 -6.80 10.49
CA LEU A 369 -23.91 -7.19 9.19
C LEU A 369 -25.30 -6.57 8.99
N ASP A 370 -26.16 -6.67 10.01
CA ASP A 370 -27.52 -6.17 9.96
C ASP A 370 -27.56 -4.66 9.67
N THR A 371 -26.73 -3.86 10.34
CA THR A 371 -26.65 -2.42 10.05
C THR A 371 -26.19 -2.12 8.62
N LYS A 372 -25.26 -2.90 8.07
CA LYS A 372 -24.78 -2.73 6.69
C LYS A 372 -25.86 -3.11 5.68
N LEU A 373 -26.50 -4.25 5.89
CA LEU A 373 -27.54 -4.76 5.00
C LEU A 373 -28.78 -3.87 5.04
N GLN A 374 -29.18 -3.36 6.21
CA GLN A 374 -30.24 -2.37 6.35
C GLN A 374 -29.91 -1.06 5.60
N ARG A 375 -28.67 -0.56 5.68
CA ARG A 375 -28.24 0.63 4.92
C ARG A 375 -28.29 0.38 3.42
N TRP A 376 -27.82 -0.78 2.96
CA TRP A 376 -27.85 -1.16 1.56
C TRP A 376 -29.30 -1.27 1.05
N LEU A 377 -30.17 -2.00 1.77
CA LEU A 377 -31.60 -2.10 1.45
C LEU A 377 -32.25 -0.73 1.42
N THR A 378 -31.99 0.14 2.41
CA THR A 378 -32.56 1.50 2.45
C THR A 378 -32.13 2.32 1.24
N LYS A 379 -30.86 2.25 0.84
CA LYS A 379 -30.33 2.95 -0.33
C LYS A 379 -30.96 2.42 -1.62
N TRP A 380 -31.06 1.10 -1.75
CA TRP A 380 -31.67 0.43 -2.88
C TRP A 380 -33.17 0.75 -3.00
N CYS A 381 -33.90 0.70 -1.88
CA CYS A 381 -35.32 1.05 -1.83
C CYS A 381 -35.55 2.52 -2.20
N LYS A 382 -34.71 3.45 -1.72
CA LYS A 382 -34.80 4.88 -2.10
C LYS A 382 -34.59 5.09 -3.60
N ALA A 383 -33.50 4.54 -4.16
CA ALA A 383 -33.18 4.68 -5.57
C ALA A 383 -34.28 4.13 -6.49
N ASN A 384 -34.93 3.04 -6.10
CA ASN A 384 -35.94 2.36 -6.93
C ASN A 384 -37.39 2.76 -6.60
N ASN A 385 -37.62 3.49 -5.49
CA ASN A 385 -38.92 4.07 -5.14
C ASN A 385 -39.19 5.38 -5.91
N GLU A 386 -38.17 6.16 -6.26
CA GLU A 386 -38.33 7.38 -7.08
C GLU A 386 -38.82 7.06 -8.52
N VAL A 387 -38.62 5.83 -9.00
CA VAL A 387 -39.06 5.34 -10.31
C VAL A 387 -40.56 4.96 -10.33
N VAL A 388 -41.16 4.77 -9.15
CA VAL A 388 -42.55 4.27 -8.96
C VAL A 388 -43.61 5.30 -9.36
N GLU A 389 -43.29 6.59 -9.32
CA GLU A 389 -44.29 7.65 -9.54
C GLU A 389 -44.60 7.90 -11.03
N ALA A 390 -43.96 7.19 -11.98
CA ALA A 390 -44.00 7.57 -13.38
C ALA A 390 -44.60 6.58 -14.40
N GLN A 391 -44.81 5.26 -14.14
CA GLN A 391 -45.22 4.32 -15.22
C GLN A 391 -45.87 3.00 -14.71
N ASP A 392 -46.58 2.30 -15.61
CA ASP A 392 -47.43 1.09 -15.42
C ASP A 392 -46.99 0.05 -14.35
N PRO A 393 -47.90 -0.50 -13.52
CA PRO A 393 -47.54 -1.42 -12.43
C PRO A 393 -46.99 -2.80 -12.89
N MET A 394 -47.30 -3.24 -14.12
CA MET A 394 -46.97 -4.60 -14.58
C MET A 394 -45.49 -4.78 -14.93
N TRP A 395 -44.86 -3.82 -15.63
CA TRP A 395 -43.42 -3.89 -15.91
C TRP A 395 -42.61 -3.66 -14.63
N TYR A 396 -43.10 -2.80 -13.72
CA TYR A 396 -42.43 -2.54 -12.45
C TYR A 396 -42.32 -3.83 -11.61
N ASN A 397 -43.41 -4.60 -11.53
CA ASN A 397 -43.42 -5.87 -10.82
C ASN A 397 -42.51 -6.93 -11.49
N GLN A 398 -42.39 -6.94 -12.82
CA GLN A 398 -41.48 -7.87 -13.51
C GLN A 398 -39.99 -7.49 -13.35
N VAL A 399 -39.68 -6.20 -13.31
CA VAL A 399 -38.31 -5.71 -13.20
C VAL A 399 -37.82 -5.75 -11.75
N TYR A 400 -38.67 -5.36 -10.78
CA TYR A 400 -38.28 -5.16 -9.39
C TYR A 400 -38.95 -6.09 -8.38
N GLY A 401 -40.00 -6.83 -8.76
CA GLY A 401 -40.69 -7.75 -7.86
C GLY A 401 -39.88 -9.01 -7.56
N LEU A 402 -39.84 -9.40 -6.29
CA LEU A 402 -39.31 -10.69 -5.83
C LEU A 402 -40.40 -11.47 -5.11
N THR A 403 -40.30 -12.80 -5.14
CA THR A 403 -41.13 -13.62 -4.27
C THR A 403 -40.65 -13.53 -2.82
N GLU A 404 -41.55 -13.74 -1.86
CA GLU A 404 -41.20 -13.81 -0.44
C GLU A 404 -40.12 -14.86 -0.16
N THR A 405 -40.18 -16.00 -0.84
CA THR A 405 -39.20 -17.07 -0.74
C THR A 405 -37.82 -16.67 -1.24
N GLN A 406 -37.73 -15.92 -2.33
CA GLN A 406 -36.47 -15.40 -2.86
C GLN A 406 -35.87 -14.36 -1.92
N PHE A 407 -36.69 -13.47 -1.36
CA PHE A 407 -36.20 -12.47 -0.41
C PHE A 407 -35.68 -13.12 0.88
N ASP A 408 -36.42 -14.08 1.46
CA ASP A 408 -35.98 -14.80 2.65
C ASP A 408 -34.71 -15.63 2.37
N ALA A 409 -34.60 -16.25 1.20
CA ALA A 409 -33.39 -16.97 0.76
C ALA A 409 -32.18 -16.04 0.61
N PHE A 410 -32.38 -14.84 0.04
CA PHE A 410 -31.32 -13.84 -0.11
C PHE A 410 -30.74 -13.44 1.25
N ILE A 411 -31.61 -13.15 2.23
CA ILE A 411 -31.16 -12.75 3.56
C ILE A 411 -30.43 -13.92 4.24
N ARG A 412 -30.97 -15.14 4.20
CA ARG A 412 -30.31 -16.33 4.76
C ARG A 412 -28.93 -16.56 4.16
N ARG A 413 -28.79 -16.49 2.82
CA ARG A 413 -27.49 -16.62 2.14
C ARG A 413 -26.49 -15.56 2.58
N CYS A 414 -26.93 -14.31 2.77
CA CYS A 414 -26.06 -13.25 3.28
C CYS A 414 -25.54 -13.56 4.69
N PHE A 415 -26.42 -14.07 5.57
CA PHE A 415 -26.03 -14.49 6.93
C PHE A 415 -25.12 -15.72 6.93
N ASP A 416 -25.46 -16.76 6.17
CA ASP A 416 -24.67 -17.99 6.07
C ASP A 416 -23.27 -17.71 5.54
N LYS A 417 -23.16 -16.91 4.47
CA LYS A 417 -21.87 -16.47 3.94
C LYS A 417 -21.08 -15.69 4.98
N TYR A 418 -21.71 -14.73 5.65
CA TYR A 418 -21.04 -13.95 6.66
C TYR A 418 -20.51 -14.81 7.82
N LEU A 419 -21.29 -15.78 8.30
CA LEU A 419 -20.88 -16.73 9.33
C LEU A 419 -19.70 -17.61 8.86
N SER A 420 -19.71 -18.04 7.60
CA SER A 420 -18.60 -18.80 7.02
C SER A 420 -17.30 -18.00 6.88
N CYS A 421 -17.39 -16.66 6.82
CA CYS A 421 -16.23 -15.78 6.76
C CYS A 421 -15.60 -15.52 8.14
N ILE A 422 -16.21 -15.96 9.24
CA ILE A 422 -15.65 -15.75 10.57
C ILE A 422 -14.40 -16.59 10.72
N MET A 423 -13.33 -15.98 11.22
CA MET A 423 -12.05 -16.64 11.35
C MET A 423 -12.11 -17.79 12.35
N GLU A 424 -11.68 -18.98 11.92
CA GLU A 424 -11.75 -20.20 12.73
C GLU A 424 -10.80 -20.16 13.93
N PRO A 425 -11.26 -20.50 15.14
CA PRO A 425 -10.38 -20.68 16.29
C PRO A 425 -9.30 -21.74 16.06
N GLY A 426 -8.10 -21.50 16.58
CA GLY A 426 -6.92 -22.33 16.37
C GLY A 426 -6.13 -21.97 15.11
N SER A 427 -6.66 -21.10 14.24
CA SER A 427 -5.95 -20.64 13.05
C SER A 427 -4.64 -19.94 13.38
N ALA A 428 -3.60 -20.28 12.62
CA ALA A 428 -2.24 -19.74 12.75
C ALA A 428 -2.11 -18.35 12.10
N ALA A 429 -2.90 -17.38 12.58
CA ALA A 429 -3.04 -16.05 12.00
C ALA A 429 -1.69 -15.33 11.80
N GLY A 430 -0.74 -15.51 12.72
CA GLY A 430 0.59 -14.93 12.61
C GLY A 430 1.43 -15.46 11.45
N ALA A 431 1.44 -16.78 11.26
CA ALA A 431 2.17 -17.42 10.17
C ALA A 431 1.57 -17.06 8.80
N MET A 432 0.23 -16.94 8.72
CA MET A 432 -0.47 -16.47 7.53
C MET A 432 -0.07 -15.02 7.20
N ALA A 433 -0.16 -14.12 8.18
CA ALA A 433 0.21 -12.71 8.00
C ALA A 433 1.67 -12.54 7.58
N ALA A 434 2.60 -13.26 8.23
CA ALA A 434 4.02 -13.24 7.88
C ALA A 434 4.28 -13.69 6.43
N THR A 435 3.56 -14.70 5.96
CA THR A 435 3.69 -15.23 4.60
C THR A 435 3.07 -14.29 3.58
N SER A 436 1.85 -13.80 3.85
CA SER A 436 1.15 -12.83 2.98
C SER A 436 1.89 -11.50 2.84
N MET A 437 2.74 -11.12 3.80
CA MET A 437 3.61 -9.96 3.67
C MET A 437 4.94 -10.28 2.97
N GLY A 438 5.51 -11.46 3.24
CA GLY A 438 6.81 -11.89 2.71
C GLY A 438 6.80 -12.23 1.22
N GLU A 439 5.76 -12.93 0.76
CA GLU A 439 5.67 -13.39 -0.63
C GLU A 439 5.57 -12.22 -1.64
N PRO A 440 4.68 -11.21 -1.47
CA PRO A 440 4.61 -10.09 -2.41
C PRO A 440 5.87 -9.21 -2.38
N ALA A 441 6.62 -9.20 -1.27
CA ALA A 441 7.89 -8.47 -1.19
C ALA A 441 8.93 -9.02 -2.18
N THR A 442 8.85 -10.29 -2.59
CA THR A 442 9.69 -10.84 -3.66
C THR A 442 9.43 -10.14 -5.00
N GLN A 443 8.19 -9.73 -5.26
CA GLN A 443 7.75 -9.11 -6.53
C GLN A 443 8.01 -7.60 -6.60
N MET A 444 8.04 -6.90 -5.46
CA MET A 444 8.29 -5.43 -5.39
C MET A 444 9.64 -5.00 -5.93
N THR A 445 10.56 -5.94 -6.00
CA THR A 445 11.97 -5.69 -6.24
C THR A 445 12.26 -5.16 -7.64
N LEU A 446 11.35 -5.33 -8.61
CA LEU A 446 11.56 -4.93 -10.00
C LEU A 446 11.05 -3.52 -10.36
N LYS A 447 10.32 -2.82 -9.48
CA LYS A 447 9.63 -1.55 -9.81
C LYS A 447 9.95 -0.38 -8.86
N THR A 448 11.20 -0.25 -8.40
CA THR A 448 11.57 0.73 -7.35
C THR A 448 11.81 2.17 -7.81
N PHE A 449 11.73 2.48 -9.11
CA PHE A 449 12.11 3.79 -9.66
C PHE A 449 10.96 4.60 -10.27
N HIS A 450 9.75 4.48 -9.72
CA HIS A 450 8.68 5.43 -10.03
C HIS A 450 8.79 6.63 -9.09
N PHE A 451 9.25 7.77 -9.61
CA PHE A 451 9.20 9.03 -8.88
C PHE A 451 7.74 9.33 -8.52
N ALA A 452 7.47 9.51 -7.22
CA ALA A 452 6.13 9.73 -6.70
C ALA A 452 5.62 11.15 -7.05
N GLY A 453 5.28 11.40 -8.33
CA GLY A 453 4.59 12.61 -8.82
C GLY A 453 5.30 13.96 -8.61
N VAL A 454 6.37 14.01 -7.83
CA VAL A 454 7.18 15.18 -7.50
C VAL A 454 8.63 14.81 -7.79
N ALA A 455 9.16 15.31 -8.90
CA ALA A 455 10.46 14.91 -9.47
C ALA A 455 11.67 15.13 -8.53
N SER A 456 11.53 15.88 -7.44
CA SER A 456 12.64 16.30 -6.56
C SER A 456 12.84 15.44 -5.30
N MET A 457 11.89 14.59 -4.91
CA MET A 457 11.97 13.82 -3.66
C MET A 457 12.05 12.32 -3.92
N ASN A 458 13.26 11.78 -3.77
CA ASN A 458 13.50 10.34 -3.79
C ASN A 458 13.01 9.74 -2.47
N ILE A 459 11.81 9.14 -2.49
CA ILE A 459 11.27 8.41 -1.35
C ILE A 459 11.79 6.97 -1.43
N THR A 460 12.34 6.43 -0.34
CA THR A 460 12.61 4.99 -0.27
C THR A 460 11.30 4.21 -0.39
N GLN A 461 11.16 3.41 -1.45
CA GLN A 461 10.01 2.53 -1.69
C GLN A 461 10.44 1.07 -1.81
N GLY A 462 9.46 0.16 -1.85
CA GLY A 462 9.67 -1.28 -2.00
C GLY A 462 10.30 -1.94 -0.76
N VAL A 463 11.07 -3.01 -1.00
CA VAL A 463 11.68 -3.84 0.06
C VAL A 463 12.54 -3.05 1.05
N PRO A 464 13.40 -2.09 0.62
CA PRO A 464 14.16 -1.27 1.57
C PRO A 464 13.28 -0.53 2.57
N ARG A 465 12.12 -0.01 2.14
CA ARG A 465 11.18 0.70 3.01
C ARG A 465 10.50 -0.24 3.99
N ILE A 466 10.05 -1.41 3.51
CA ILE A 466 9.48 -2.46 4.37
C ILE A 466 10.50 -2.89 5.44
N LYS A 467 11.76 -3.06 5.06
CA LYS A 467 12.86 -3.39 5.98
C LYS A 467 13.08 -2.28 7.02
N GLU A 468 13.04 -1.01 6.65
CA GLU A 468 13.15 0.10 7.60
C GLU A 468 12.02 0.09 8.64
N ILE A 469 10.77 -0.14 8.19
CA ILE A 469 9.57 -0.20 9.02
C ILE A 469 9.65 -1.40 9.98
N ILE A 470 9.84 -2.61 9.45
CA ILE A 470 9.90 -3.85 10.24
C ILE A 470 11.06 -3.83 11.25
N ASN A 471 12.18 -3.20 10.90
CA ASN A 471 13.31 -3.07 11.82
C ASN A 471 13.09 -2.02 12.92
N ALA A 472 12.05 -1.18 12.82
CA ALA A 472 11.85 0.00 13.66
C ALA A 472 13.15 0.85 13.77
N THR A 473 13.73 1.17 12.62
CA THR A 473 15.05 1.83 12.56
C THR A 473 14.95 3.29 13.03
N SER A 474 15.78 3.70 14.00
CA SER A 474 15.76 5.09 14.51
C SER A 474 16.27 6.12 13.49
N ASN A 475 17.28 5.76 12.70
CA ASN A 475 17.87 6.63 11.68
C ASN A 475 17.45 6.16 10.29
N MET A 476 16.40 6.77 9.75
CA MET A 476 15.92 6.45 8.40
C MET A 476 16.62 7.27 7.31
N LYS A 477 16.64 6.75 6.08
CA LYS A 477 17.33 7.42 4.96
C LYS A 477 16.60 8.68 4.49
N THR A 478 15.27 8.62 4.38
CA THR A 478 14.45 9.69 3.80
C THR A 478 13.27 10.05 4.72
N PRO A 479 13.52 10.68 5.88
CA PRO A 479 12.45 11.12 6.78
C PRO A 479 11.66 12.25 6.13
N ILE A 480 10.34 12.07 6.03
CA ILE A 480 9.42 13.01 5.38
C ILE A 480 8.25 13.29 6.32
N ILE A 481 8.01 14.57 6.55
CA ILE A 481 6.85 15.09 7.26
C ILE A 481 5.95 15.78 6.22
N ARG A 482 4.72 15.28 6.08
CA ARG A 482 3.69 15.84 5.21
C ARG A 482 2.83 16.78 6.04
N CYS A 483 2.97 18.07 5.82
CA CYS A 483 2.27 19.11 6.55
C CYS A 483 1.15 19.71 5.73
N LYS A 484 -0.06 19.71 6.29
CA LYS A 484 -1.17 20.47 5.74
C LYS A 484 -1.12 21.89 6.29
N LEU A 485 -1.46 22.85 5.45
CA LEU A 485 -1.52 24.25 5.84
C LEU A 485 -2.92 24.57 6.38
N GLU A 486 -3.03 25.49 7.33
CA GLU A 486 -4.35 25.98 7.79
C GLU A 486 -5.11 26.67 6.64
N GLN A 487 -4.37 27.41 5.80
CA GLN A 487 -4.89 28.03 4.57
C GLN A 487 -4.36 27.29 3.34
N GLU A 488 -5.04 26.21 2.96
CA GLU A 488 -4.61 25.29 1.91
C GLU A 488 -4.59 25.91 0.49
N PHE A 489 -5.26 27.04 0.26
CA PHE A 489 -5.40 27.67 -1.06
C PHE A 489 -4.47 28.89 -1.28
N SER A 490 -3.75 29.33 -0.25
CA SER A 490 -2.92 30.53 -0.30
C SER A 490 -1.45 30.20 -0.58
N GLU A 491 -0.98 30.49 -1.81
CA GLU A 491 0.45 30.32 -2.14
C GLU A 491 1.35 31.23 -1.31
N SER A 492 0.86 32.43 -0.97
CA SER A 492 1.56 33.37 -0.11
C SER A 492 1.86 32.80 1.27
N GLU A 493 0.89 32.06 1.82
CA GLU A 493 1.00 31.46 3.13
C GLU A 493 1.92 30.24 3.09
N ALA A 494 1.78 29.40 2.06
CA ALA A 494 2.68 28.27 1.83
C ALA A 494 4.16 28.69 1.76
N LYS A 495 4.46 29.81 1.06
CA LYS A 495 5.82 30.37 1.00
C LYS A 495 6.29 30.93 2.34
N ARG A 496 5.39 31.59 3.09
CA ARG A 496 5.70 32.12 4.43
C ARG A 496 6.06 31.00 5.40
N VAL A 497 5.21 29.98 5.50
CA VAL A 497 5.42 28.80 6.36
C VAL A 497 6.68 28.05 5.95
N LYS A 498 6.90 27.85 4.64
CA LYS A 498 8.14 27.27 4.12
C LYS A 498 9.38 28.04 4.61
N GLY A 499 9.38 29.38 4.52
CA GLY A 499 10.52 30.20 4.95
C GLY A 499 10.81 30.15 6.45
N LEU A 500 9.83 29.81 7.29
CA LEU A 500 10.02 29.61 8.73
C LEU A 500 10.62 28.25 9.09
N ILE A 501 10.46 27.26 8.19
CA ILE A 501 10.84 25.87 8.43
C ILE A 501 12.20 25.57 7.78
N ASP A 502 12.41 26.02 6.55
CA ASP A 502 13.67 25.87 5.84
C ASP A 502 14.82 26.55 6.60
N ILE A 503 15.92 25.82 6.75
CA ILE A 503 17.13 26.37 7.35
C ILE A 503 17.66 27.50 6.47
N THR A 504 17.67 28.70 7.04
CA THR A 504 18.35 29.85 6.46
C THR A 504 19.57 30.18 7.29
N THR A 505 20.74 30.00 6.71
CA THR A 505 22.01 30.39 7.32
C THR A 505 22.28 31.87 7.06
N LEU A 506 23.16 32.49 7.85
CA LEU A 506 23.53 33.87 7.61
C LEU A 506 24.18 34.04 6.22
N GLY A 507 24.98 33.07 5.79
CA GLY A 507 25.60 33.09 4.46
C GLY A 507 24.60 33.17 3.31
N SER A 508 23.40 32.60 3.43
CA SER A 508 22.41 32.61 2.34
C SER A 508 21.63 33.93 2.23
N ILE A 509 21.63 34.75 3.28
CA ILE A 509 20.93 36.05 3.31
C ILE A 509 21.87 37.25 3.14
N CYS A 510 23.18 37.02 3.12
CA CYS A 510 24.20 38.06 2.96
C CYS A 510 24.53 38.29 1.49
N SER A 511 24.70 39.56 1.10
CA SER A 511 25.30 39.91 -0.20
C SER A 511 26.81 39.69 -0.18
N SER A 512 27.46 40.10 0.92
CA SER A 512 28.89 39.94 1.11
C SER A 512 29.27 39.94 2.60
N ILE A 513 30.41 39.30 2.89
CA ILE A 513 31.04 39.28 4.22
C ILE A 513 32.49 39.70 4.01
N HIS A 514 32.87 40.86 4.57
CA HIS A 514 34.20 41.44 4.42
C HIS A 514 34.95 41.43 5.75
N GLN A 515 36.23 41.06 5.69
CA GLN A 515 37.17 41.26 6.79
C GLN A 515 37.81 42.63 6.62
N VAL A 516 37.55 43.53 7.57
CA VAL A 516 38.07 44.90 7.53
C VAL A 516 39.19 45.03 8.55
N LEU A 517 40.39 45.23 8.03
CA LEU A 517 41.62 45.43 8.81
C LEU A 517 41.99 46.91 8.70
N THR A 518 41.73 47.68 9.76
CA THR A 518 42.21 49.07 9.85
C THR A 518 43.36 49.16 10.84
N PRO A 519 44.24 50.18 10.74
CA PRO A 519 45.33 50.37 11.70
C PRO A 519 44.87 50.52 13.16
N THR A 520 43.59 50.83 13.38
CA THR A 520 43.02 51.08 14.70
C THR A 520 42.15 49.95 15.21
N ARG A 521 41.49 49.17 14.33
CA ARG A 521 40.56 48.09 14.69
C ARG A 521 40.46 47.00 13.61
N TYR A 522 40.19 45.78 14.05
CA TYR A 522 39.85 44.63 13.21
C TYR A 522 38.39 44.26 13.43
N TYR A 523 37.60 44.09 12.36
CA TYR A 523 36.22 43.65 12.47
C TYR A 523 35.72 42.96 11.20
N ILE A 524 34.66 42.18 11.34
CA ILE A 524 33.93 41.59 10.21
C ILE A 524 32.74 42.50 9.91
N GLU A 525 32.62 42.94 8.67
CA GLU A 525 31.48 43.70 8.15
C GLU A 525 30.61 42.77 7.30
N ILE A 526 29.32 42.70 7.65
CA ILE A 526 28.35 41.83 7.02
C ILE A 526 27.28 42.71 6.40
N GLU A 527 27.08 42.57 5.08
CA GLU A 527 26.03 43.25 4.35
C GLU A 527 24.89 42.27 4.06
N LEU A 528 23.68 42.65 4.47
CA LEU A 528 22.47 41.84 4.30
C LEU A 528 21.72 42.26 3.03
N ASP A 529 21.25 41.27 2.26
CA ASP A 529 20.36 41.52 1.14
C ASP A 529 18.91 41.71 1.63
N SER A 530 18.51 42.97 1.80
CA SER A 530 17.16 43.33 2.22
C SER A 530 16.08 42.90 1.20
N GLN A 531 16.41 42.85 -0.09
CA GLN A 531 15.44 42.46 -1.14
C GLN A 531 15.20 40.96 -1.11
N LEU A 532 16.25 40.15 -0.90
CA LEU A 532 16.12 38.70 -0.74
C LEU A 532 15.29 38.34 0.50
N ILE A 533 15.55 38.99 1.64
CA ILE A 533 14.80 38.75 2.88
C ILE A 533 13.30 39.08 2.70
N GLN A 534 12.98 40.17 2.00
CA GLN A 534 11.60 40.53 1.68
C GLN A 534 10.93 39.53 0.71
N ARG A 535 11.65 39.09 -0.33
CA ARG A 535 11.16 38.09 -1.29
C ARG A 535 10.88 36.73 -0.63
N LEU A 536 11.76 36.30 0.27
CA LEU A 536 11.62 35.04 1.02
C LEU A 536 10.62 35.14 2.17
N ARG A 537 10.14 36.35 2.52
CA ARG A 537 9.14 36.61 3.57
C ARG A 537 9.52 36.03 4.94
N LEU A 538 10.81 36.09 5.30
CA LEU A 538 11.33 35.48 6.54
C LEU A 538 10.85 36.18 7.83
N GLY A 539 10.12 37.30 7.74
CA GLY A 539 9.64 38.04 8.91
C GLY A 539 10.75 38.59 9.83
N MET A 540 12.00 38.61 9.35
CA MET A 540 13.18 38.89 10.14
C MET A 540 13.55 40.37 10.09
N SER A 541 13.69 40.98 11.27
CA SER A 541 14.32 42.29 11.43
C SER A 541 15.79 42.15 11.77
N ILE A 542 16.60 43.18 11.51
CA ILE A 542 18.02 43.16 11.89
C ILE A 542 18.24 43.09 13.39
N SER A 543 17.30 43.62 14.18
CA SER A 543 17.35 43.44 15.63
C SER A 543 17.24 41.96 16.02
N THR A 544 16.39 41.21 15.32
CA THR A 544 16.23 39.76 15.47
C THR A 544 17.51 39.03 15.06
N ILE A 545 18.10 39.40 13.92
CA ILE A 545 19.37 38.84 13.40
C ILE A 545 20.53 39.07 14.38
N VAL A 546 20.65 40.28 14.92
CA VAL A 546 21.69 40.59 15.91
C VAL A 546 21.45 39.85 17.22
N ARG A 547 20.19 39.67 17.64
CA ARG A 547 19.82 38.88 18.82
C ARG A 547 20.21 37.41 18.65
N THR A 548 19.84 36.77 17.54
CA THR A 548 20.19 35.37 17.27
C THR A 548 21.69 35.16 17.13
N LEU A 549 22.42 36.12 16.54
CA LEU A 549 23.88 36.13 16.54
C LEU A 549 24.49 36.25 17.94
N ARG A 550 23.86 37.02 18.84
CA ARG A 550 24.30 37.12 20.25
C ARG A 550 24.06 35.82 21.01
N GLU A 551 22.92 35.17 20.80
CA GLU A 551 22.58 33.89 21.41
C GLU A 551 23.51 32.76 20.92
N SER A 552 23.90 32.78 19.65
CA SER A 552 24.81 31.80 19.05
C SER A 552 26.29 32.01 19.36
N LYS A 553 26.68 33.11 20.04
CA LYS A 553 28.07 33.40 20.44
C LYS A 553 28.76 32.24 21.16
N LYS A 554 28.06 31.55 22.06
CA LYS A 554 28.63 30.39 22.80
C LYS A 554 28.96 29.20 21.88
N LYS A 555 28.19 28.98 20.81
CA LYS A 555 28.46 27.95 19.80
C LYS A 555 29.63 28.36 18.89
N LEU A 556 29.67 29.62 18.48
CA LEU A 556 30.77 30.19 17.69
C LEU A 556 32.11 30.09 18.43
N LEU A 557 32.11 30.40 19.74
CA LEU A 557 33.29 30.32 20.61
C LEU A 557 33.73 28.88 20.92
N LYS A 558 32.81 27.91 21.04
CA LYS A 558 33.17 26.49 21.22
C LYS A 558 33.92 25.90 20.02
N LYS A 559 33.56 26.29 18.79
CA LYS A 559 34.27 25.87 17.57
C LYS A 559 35.70 26.43 17.48
N LEU A 560 35.99 27.54 18.15
CA LEU A 560 37.31 28.19 18.16
C LEU A 560 38.33 27.50 19.08
N ALA A 561 37.93 26.52 19.92
CA ALA A 561 38.80 25.73 20.80
C ALA A 561 39.80 26.55 21.67
N LEU A 562 39.56 27.85 21.89
CA LEU A 562 40.43 28.72 22.68
C LEU A 562 40.00 28.67 24.15
N LYS A 563 40.79 28.02 25.00
CA LYS A 563 40.65 28.06 26.46
C LYS A 563 40.88 29.51 26.94
N GLY A 564 39.87 30.15 27.51
CA GLY A 564 40.01 31.43 28.25
C GLY A 564 39.25 32.65 27.73
N ILE A 565 38.44 32.53 26.67
CA ILE A 565 37.66 33.66 26.13
C ILE A 565 36.21 33.61 26.63
N SER A 566 35.72 34.73 27.18
CA SER A 566 34.35 34.84 27.70
C SER A 566 33.38 35.26 26.58
N SER A 567 32.12 34.82 26.67
CA SER A 567 31.06 35.18 25.72
C SER A 567 30.72 36.67 25.67
N SER A 568 31.23 37.47 26.61
CA SER A 568 31.13 38.93 26.67
C SER A 568 31.97 39.65 25.60
N ASP A 569 32.98 38.98 25.04
CA ASP A 569 34.09 39.70 24.39
C ASP A 569 33.86 39.93 22.88
N ILE A 570 32.92 39.21 22.26
CA ILE A 570 32.49 39.47 20.88
C ILE A 570 31.45 40.58 20.88
N VAL A 571 31.76 41.76 20.33
CA VAL A 571 30.81 42.88 20.22
C VAL A 571 30.12 42.80 18.85
N ILE A 572 28.78 42.75 18.85
CA ILE A 572 27.97 42.73 17.63
C ILE A 572 27.07 43.96 17.62
N ASN A 573 27.33 44.87 16.69
CA ASN A 573 26.67 46.16 16.60
C ASN A 573 26.10 46.40 15.19
N LYS A 574 24.91 46.99 15.15
CA LYS A 574 24.37 47.62 13.95
C LYS A 574 25.11 48.94 13.71
N LYS A 575 25.48 49.24 12.46
CA LYS A 575 26.05 50.55 12.11
C LYS A 575 24.97 51.63 12.28
N LYS A 576 25.28 52.70 13.03
CA LYS A 576 24.30 53.71 13.47
C LYS A 576 23.49 54.37 12.34
N ASN A 577 24.03 54.42 11.12
CA ASN A 577 23.40 55.10 9.96
C ASN A 577 23.03 54.17 8.80
N SER A 578 23.20 52.84 8.92
CA SER A 578 22.80 51.93 7.83
C SER A 578 21.80 50.90 8.31
N THR A 579 20.83 50.64 7.44
CA THR A 579 19.77 49.70 7.72
C THR A 579 20.14 48.28 7.40
N ASN A 580 21.30 47.95 6.80
CA ASN A 580 21.61 46.61 6.29
C ASN A 580 22.97 46.03 6.74
N ILE A 581 23.75 46.77 7.53
CA ILE A 581 25.14 46.39 7.87
C ILE A 581 25.29 46.02 9.35
N ILE A 582 25.91 44.87 9.58
CA ILE A 582 26.27 44.36 10.91
C ILE A 582 27.79 44.31 11.03
N ARG A 583 28.31 44.70 12.19
CA ARG A 583 29.74 44.62 12.52
C ARG A 583 29.96 43.68 13.69
N ILE A 584 30.88 42.73 13.52
CA ILE A 584 31.32 41.79 14.55
C ILE A 584 32.77 42.10 14.88
N PHE A 585 33.03 42.44 16.14
CA PHE A 585 34.37 42.67 16.65
C PHE A 585 34.88 41.42 17.36
N PRO A 586 36.13 40.99 17.11
CA PRO A 586 36.76 39.90 17.84
C PRO A 586 37.05 40.32 19.30
N PRO A 587 37.31 39.35 20.20
CA PRO A 587 37.72 39.62 21.57
C PRO A 587 39.03 40.43 21.64
N ASP A 588 39.01 41.57 22.34
CA ASP A 588 40.22 42.34 22.62
C ASP A 588 41.03 41.67 23.74
N ASN A 589 41.88 40.71 23.36
CA ASN A 589 42.83 40.07 24.28
C ASN A 589 44.22 40.69 24.10
N ALA A 590 44.65 41.46 25.09
CA ALA A 590 45.95 42.18 25.12
C ALA A 590 47.19 41.26 25.06
N HIS A 591 47.03 39.94 25.19
CA HIS A 591 48.12 38.95 25.22
C HIS A 591 48.33 38.17 23.91
N LEU A 592 47.49 38.36 22.88
CA LEU A 592 47.60 37.65 21.60
C LEU A 592 48.39 38.47 20.57
N LYS A 593 49.32 37.82 19.85
CA LYS A 593 50.06 38.46 18.73
C LYS A 593 49.11 38.77 17.57
N ASP A 594 49.37 39.83 16.79
CA ASP A 594 48.55 40.25 15.63
C ASP A 594 48.24 39.10 14.65
N ALA A 595 49.20 38.19 14.43
CA ALA A 595 49.02 37.01 13.58
C ALA A 595 47.97 36.01 14.12
N GLN A 596 47.82 35.90 15.44
CA GLN A 596 46.79 35.05 16.04
C GLN A 596 45.41 35.73 15.98
N GLN A 597 45.36 37.05 16.07
CA GLN A 597 44.11 37.81 15.93
C GLN A 597 43.55 37.73 14.49
N SER A 598 44.40 37.77 13.46
CA SER A 598 43.96 37.61 12.07
C SER A 598 43.41 36.21 11.79
N LEU A 599 44.03 35.16 12.35
CA LEU A 599 43.53 33.78 12.26
C LEU A 599 42.18 33.60 12.94
N ILE A 600 41.99 34.21 14.12
CA ILE A 600 40.71 34.21 14.83
C ILE A 600 39.63 34.92 14.00
N LEU A 601 39.96 36.05 13.39
CA LEU A 601 39.05 36.80 12.52
C LEU A 601 38.65 35.97 11.29
N HIS A 602 39.61 35.27 10.68
CA HIS A 602 39.37 34.39 9.55
C HIS A 602 38.47 33.20 9.91
N HIS A 603 38.73 32.55 11.05
CA HIS A 603 37.92 31.44 11.53
C HIS A 603 36.51 31.89 11.94
N LEU A 604 36.37 33.07 12.55
CA LEU A 604 35.08 33.69 12.84
C LEU A 604 34.33 33.96 11.54
N CYS A 605 34.98 34.50 10.51
CA CYS A 605 34.36 34.77 9.22
C CYS A 605 33.75 33.50 8.59
N LEU A 606 34.47 32.37 8.64
CA LEU A 606 33.94 31.08 8.17
C LEU A 606 32.79 30.57 9.05
N SER A 607 32.94 30.66 10.37
CA SER A 607 31.96 30.12 11.32
C SER A 607 30.66 30.92 11.36
N VAL A 608 30.73 32.21 11.07
CA VAL A 608 29.59 33.14 11.05
C VAL A 608 28.65 32.84 9.87
N GLN A 609 29.17 32.28 8.76
CA GLN A 609 28.36 31.89 7.60
C GLN A 609 27.38 30.75 7.94
N ASP A 610 27.79 29.81 8.78
CA ASP A 610 27.01 28.62 9.16
C ASP A 610 25.95 28.89 10.25
N VAL A 611 25.86 30.11 10.78
CA VAL A 611 24.91 30.43 11.84
C VAL A 611 23.48 30.35 11.28
N VAL A 612 22.68 29.46 11.86
CA VAL A 612 21.25 29.34 11.55
C VAL A 612 20.51 30.57 12.08
N MET A 613 19.86 31.30 11.18
CA MET A 613 19.17 32.55 11.46
C MET A 613 17.67 32.34 11.66
N CYS A 614 17.06 31.52 10.81
CA CYS A 614 15.66 31.08 10.88
C CYS A 614 15.58 29.64 10.33
N GLY A 615 14.50 28.93 10.63
CA GLY A 615 14.38 27.51 10.28
C GLY A 615 14.71 26.56 11.43
N LEU A 616 14.34 25.30 11.23
CA LEU A 616 14.56 24.24 12.21
C LEU A 616 15.84 23.45 11.84
N PRO A 617 16.86 23.37 12.70
CA PRO A 617 18.15 22.75 12.39
C PRO A 617 18.07 21.27 12.00
N SER A 618 17.00 20.60 12.39
CA SER A 618 16.75 19.17 12.16
C SER A 618 16.23 18.87 10.74
N ILE A 619 15.88 19.91 9.97
CA ILE A 619 15.26 19.83 8.65
C ILE A 619 16.29 20.09 7.57
N ARG A 620 16.32 19.26 6.53
CA ARG A 620 17.22 19.45 5.38
C ARG A 620 16.63 20.42 4.35
N ARG A 621 15.37 20.21 3.99
CA ARG A 621 14.66 21.02 2.99
C ARG A 621 13.15 20.86 3.07
N ALA A 622 12.41 21.86 2.63
CA ALA A 622 10.96 21.84 2.45
C ALA A 622 10.55 22.19 1.01
N VAL A 623 9.61 21.41 0.46
CA VAL A 623 9.10 21.55 -0.91
C VAL A 623 7.59 21.74 -0.86
N ILE A 624 7.09 22.71 -1.62
CA ILE A 624 5.65 22.95 -1.75
C ILE A 624 5.13 22.06 -2.88
N LYS A 625 4.22 21.16 -2.55
CA LYS A 625 3.47 20.35 -3.50
C LYS A 625 2.20 21.12 -3.90
N LYS A 626 2.00 21.28 -5.21
CA LYS A 626 0.79 21.88 -5.79
C LYS A 626 -0.09 20.77 -6.34
N GLU A 627 -1.27 20.58 -5.78
CA GLU A 627 -2.24 19.59 -6.24
C GLU A 627 -3.41 20.30 -6.95
N LYS A 628 -3.77 19.85 -8.16
CA LYS A 628 -4.91 20.39 -8.90
C LYS A 628 -6.20 19.80 -8.33
N VAL A 629 -7.17 20.66 -8.01
CA VAL A 629 -8.49 20.22 -7.55
C VAL A 629 -9.47 20.31 -8.73
N GLU A 630 -9.95 19.16 -9.22
CA GLU A 630 -10.82 19.09 -10.40
C GLU A 630 -12.24 19.65 -10.16
N LYS A 631 -12.66 19.85 -8.90
CA LYS A 631 -14.04 20.19 -8.52
C LYS A 631 -14.30 21.68 -8.21
N ASP A 632 -13.28 22.53 -8.15
CA ASP A 632 -13.42 23.95 -7.77
C ASP A 632 -12.72 24.90 -8.76
N GLU A 633 -13.50 25.65 -9.55
CA GLU A 633 -12.96 26.64 -10.51
C GLU A 633 -12.38 27.90 -9.84
N LYS A 634 -12.82 28.24 -8.61
CA LYS A 634 -12.35 29.44 -7.88
C LYS A 634 -10.98 29.27 -7.22
N ASN A 635 -10.63 28.05 -6.79
CA ASN A 635 -9.36 27.73 -6.15
C ASN A 635 -8.76 26.47 -6.81
N PRO A 636 -8.08 26.62 -7.95
CA PRO A 636 -7.66 25.47 -8.76
C PRO A 636 -6.55 24.62 -8.12
N TYR A 637 -5.86 25.14 -7.09
CA TYR A 637 -4.70 24.50 -6.48
C TYR A 637 -4.81 24.42 -4.96
N LYS A 638 -4.52 23.23 -4.45
CA LYS A 638 -4.27 22.96 -3.04
C LYS A 638 -2.77 22.85 -2.80
N TYR A 639 -2.28 23.55 -1.77
CA TYR A 639 -0.86 23.58 -1.41
C TYR A 639 -0.62 22.73 -0.16
N GLU A 640 0.32 21.80 -0.26
CA GLU A 640 0.81 20.96 0.84
C GLU A 640 2.32 21.16 0.97
N LEU A 641 2.85 21.10 2.19
CA LEU A 641 4.30 21.20 2.42
C LEU A 641 4.89 19.82 2.73
N LEU A 642 5.86 19.41 1.92
CA LEU A 642 6.65 18.20 2.13
C LEU A 642 8.00 18.58 2.71
N ILE A 643 8.28 18.15 3.92
CA ILE A 643 9.50 18.48 4.65
C ILE A 643 10.37 17.24 4.74
N GLU A 644 11.62 17.33 4.29
CA GLU A 644 12.63 16.29 4.45
C GLU A 644 13.47 16.57 5.70
N GLY A 645 13.33 15.74 6.72
CA GLY A 645 14.03 15.91 7.99
C GLY A 645 13.29 15.30 9.18
N THR A 646 13.91 15.45 10.35
CA THR A 646 13.34 15.07 11.66
C THR A 646 12.96 16.34 12.43
N GLY A 647 12.19 16.22 13.51
CA GLY A 647 11.72 17.34 14.33
C GLY A 647 10.21 17.59 14.26
N LEU A 648 9.38 16.54 14.29
CA LEU A 648 7.92 16.58 14.15
C LEU A 648 7.28 17.55 15.15
N LEU A 649 7.69 17.53 16.41
CA LEU A 649 7.14 18.43 17.43
C LEU A 649 7.35 19.91 17.08
N GLU A 650 8.56 20.25 16.62
CA GLU A 650 8.92 21.62 16.25
C GLU A 650 8.14 22.08 15.00
N VAL A 651 7.98 21.17 14.03
CA VAL A 651 7.20 21.42 12.82
C VAL A 651 5.73 21.65 13.15
N LEU A 652 5.10 20.78 13.94
CA LEU A 652 3.69 20.90 14.33
C LEU A 652 3.42 22.18 15.15
N SER A 653 4.43 22.69 15.84
CA SER A 653 4.33 23.94 16.61
C SER A 653 4.45 25.21 15.75
N THR A 654 4.75 25.08 14.46
CA THR A 654 4.99 26.22 13.57
C THR A 654 3.66 26.86 13.13
N PRO A 655 3.48 28.18 13.26
CA PRO A 655 2.21 28.84 12.96
C PRO A 655 1.89 28.82 11.46
N GLY A 656 0.68 28.35 11.12
CA GLY A 656 0.18 28.16 9.76
C GLY A 656 0.18 26.71 9.29
N ILE A 657 0.69 25.77 10.10
CA ILE A 657 0.55 24.32 9.88
C ILE A 657 -0.65 23.79 10.66
N ASP A 658 -1.52 23.05 9.97
CA ASP A 658 -2.60 22.29 10.59
C ASP A 658 -2.02 21.02 11.24
N PHE A 659 -1.81 21.08 12.55
CA PHE A 659 -1.25 19.96 13.33
C PHE A 659 -2.17 18.73 13.36
N THR A 660 -3.49 18.88 13.14
CA THR A 660 -4.45 17.77 13.25
C THR A 660 -4.40 16.80 12.07
N LYS A 661 -3.95 17.28 10.89
CA LYS A 661 -3.94 16.49 9.64
C LYS A 661 -2.54 16.20 9.11
N SER A 662 -1.52 16.72 9.77
CA SER A 662 -0.13 16.52 9.37
C SER A 662 0.35 15.12 9.74
N LYS A 663 1.16 14.49 8.88
CA LYS A 663 1.63 13.11 9.02
C LYS A 663 3.14 13.02 8.92
N CYS A 664 3.73 12.05 9.61
CA CYS A 664 5.17 11.76 9.54
C CYS A 664 5.37 10.28 9.22
N ASN A 665 6.41 9.97 8.45
CA ASN A 665 6.75 8.61 8.07
C ASN A 665 7.76 7.94 9.04
N ASN A 666 8.32 8.69 10.00
CA ASN A 666 9.25 8.19 11.01
C ASN A 666 8.48 7.67 12.24
N ILE A 667 8.40 6.35 12.36
CA ILE A 667 7.58 5.67 13.38
C ILE A 667 8.08 5.96 14.80
N MET A 668 9.40 6.00 15.01
CA MET A 668 9.99 6.21 16.34
C MET A 668 9.66 7.62 16.85
N GLU A 669 9.75 8.61 15.97
CA GLU A 669 9.45 9.99 16.28
C GLU A 669 7.95 10.24 16.52
N VAL A 670 7.08 9.58 15.74
CA VAL A 670 5.63 9.58 16.01
C VAL A 670 5.33 8.98 17.37
N CYS A 671 5.99 7.88 17.75
CA CYS A 671 5.81 7.26 19.06
C CYS A 671 6.20 8.20 20.21
N GLU A 672 7.27 8.99 20.04
CA GLU A 672 7.75 9.95 21.04
C GLU A 672 6.82 11.17 21.18
N VAL A 673 6.26 11.67 20.07
CA VAL A 673 5.44 12.90 20.06
C VAL A 673 3.95 12.64 20.27
N LEU A 674 3.38 11.65 19.59
CA LEU A 674 1.94 11.37 19.54
C LEU A 674 1.53 10.12 20.33
N GLY A 675 2.49 9.28 20.71
CA GLY A 675 2.26 8.05 21.48
C GLY A 675 2.16 6.78 20.63
N ILE A 676 1.96 5.64 21.32
CA ILE A 676 2.10 4.31 20.73
C ILE A 676 0.99 3.95 19.72
N GLU A 677 -0.26 4.36 19.98
CA GLU A 677 -1.40 4.10 19.08
C GLU A 677 -1.26 4.85 17.75
N ALA A 678 -0.78 6.09 17.79
CA ALA A 678 -0.46 6.86 16.59
C ALA A 678 0.66 6.19 15.79
N ALA A 679 1.67 5.65 16.47
CA ALA A 679 2.75 4.90 15.82
C ALA A 679 2.25 3.60 15.19
N CYS A 680 1.36 2.85 15.85
CA CYS A 680 0.73 1.64 15.30
C CYS A 680 0.01 1.94 13.99
N ARG A 681 -0.83 2.99 13.97
CA ARG A 681 -1.55 3.39 12.76
C ARG A 681 -0.63 3.84 11.64
N VAL A 682 0.47 4.54 11.95
CA VAL A 682 1.47 4.96 10.96
C VAL A 682 2.19 3.75 10.34
N ILE A 683 2.48 2.70 11.13
CA ILE A 683 3.05 1.45 10.60
C ILE A 683 2.11 0.82 9.57
N GLU A 684 0.83 0.69 9.89
CA GLU A 684 -0.18 0.13 9.01
C GLU A 684 -0.32 0.94 7.71
N GLU A 685 -0.46 2.26 7.81
CA GLU A 685 -0.62 3.15 6.65
C GLU A 685 0.62 3.15 5.74
N GLU A 686 1.83 3.16 6.30
CA GLU A 686 3.07 3.17 5.53
C GLU A 686 3.36 1.80 4.88
N LEU A 687 3.04 0.69 5.55
CA LEU A 687 3.10 -0.64 4.93
C LEU A 687 2.10 -0.72 3.77
N PHE A 688 0.83 -0.39 4.01
CA PHE A 688 -0.21 -0.42 2.99
C PHE A 688 0.13 0.46 1.79
N ALA A 689 0.62 1.69 2.02
CA ALA A 689 1.05 2.59 0.97
C ALA A 689 2.20 2.00 0.13
N THR A 690 3.15 1.31 0.78
CA THR A 690 4.29 0.68 0.09
C THR A 690 3.85 -0.53 -0.75
N TYR A 691 2.91 -1.35 -0.28
CA TYR A 691 2.35 -2.44 -1.10
C TYR A 691 1.54 -1.90 -2.28
N LYS A 692 0.65 -0.93 -2.03
CA LYS A 692 -0.23 -0.35 -3.03
C LYS A 692 0.53 0.39 -4.15
N SER A 693 1.64 1.07 -3.83
CA SER A 693 2.45 1.77 -4.85
C SER A 693 3.03 0.82 -5.91
N HIS A 694 3.21 -0.46 -5.58
CA HIS A 694 3.69 -1.48 -6.52
C HIS A 694 2.55 -2.27 -7.20
N GLY A 695 1.28 -1.90 -6.96
CA GLY A 695 0.12 -2.60 -7.48
C GLY A 695 -0.10 -3.97 -6.85
N LEU A 696 0.46 -4.20 -5.66
CA LEU A 696 0.27 -5.41 -4.88
C LEU A 696 -0.80 -5.14 -3.81
N SER A 697 -1.79 -6.01 -3.72
CA SER A 697 -2.83 -5.95 -2.69
C SER A 697 -2.52 -6.98 -1.60
N VAL A 698 -2.21 -6.50 -0.40
CA VAL A 698 -2.22 -7.30 0.82
C VAL A 698 -3.42 -6.86 1.64
N ASP A 699 -4.15 -7.81 2.21
CA ASP A 699 -5.30 -7.52 3.07
C ASP A 699 -4.84 -6.74 4.31
N SER A 700 -5.60 -5.71 4.71
CA SER A 700 -5.23 -4.84 5.82
C SER A 700 -5.15 -5.59 7.14
N ARG A 701 -5.93 -6.67 7.34
CA ARG A 701 -5.96 -7.43 8.60
C ARG A 701 -4.59 -8.05 8.93
N HIS A 702 -3.87 -8.51 7.92
CA HIS A 702 -2.50 -9.01 8.10
C HIS A 702 -1.53 -7.89 8.50
N LEU A 703 -1.66 -6.71 7.90
CA LEU A 703 -0.82 -5.55 8.22
C LEU A 703 -1.10 -5.04 9.64
N MET A 704 -2.37 -5.01 10.04
CA MET A 704 -2.81 -4.64 11.39
C MET A 704 -2.28 -5.60 12.44
N LEU A 705 -2.32 -6.91 12.18
CA LEU A 705 -1.75 -7.89 13.10
C LEU A 705 -0.26 -7.63 13.35
N VAL A 706 0.48 -7.32 12.28
CA VAL A 706 1.90 -7.00 12.38
C VAL A 706 2.16 -5.72 13.17
N SER A 707 1.39 -4.65 12.94
CA SER A 707 1.54 -3.41 13.69
C SER A 707 1.21 -3.58 15.18
N ASP A 708 0.20 -4.38 15.51
CA ASP A 708 -0.17 -4.64 16.90
C ASP A 708 0.86 -5.50 17.63
N VAL A 709 1.42 -6.51 16.96
CA VAL A 709 2.52 -7.30 17.53
C VAL A 709 3.74 -6.40 17.81
N MET A 710 4.06 -5.47 16.90
CA MET A 710 5.16 -4.53 17.10
C MET A 710 4.95 -3.51 18.23
N THR A 711 3.71 -3.29 18.68
CA THR A 711 3.36 -2.20 19.60
C THR A 711 2.74 -2.66 20.93
N ASN A 712 2.40 -3.94 21.07
CA ASN A 712 1.73 -4.53 22.24
C ASN A 712 2.42 -4.26 23.61
N THR A 713 3.74 -4.08 23.64
CA THR A 713 4.52 -3.88 24.88
C THR A 713 4.51 -2.43 25.36
N GLY A 714 3.82 -1.53 24.65
CA GLY A 714 3.84 -0.08 24.90
C GLY A 714 5.08 0.62 24.34
N ARG A 715 5.93 -0.10 23.60
CA ARG A 715 7.08 0.44 22.85
C ARG A 715 7.10 -0.20 21.48
N VAL A 716 7.59 0.53 20.48
CA VAL A 716 7.78 -0.02 19.14
C VAL A 716 8.98 -0.97 19.15
N LEU A 717 8.73 -2.26 19.00
CA LEU A 717 9.73 -3.31 18.87
C LEU A 717 9.84 -3.74 17.40
N GLY A 718 11.03 -3.59 16.81
CA GLY A 718 11.29 -4.10 15.47
C GLY A 718 11.57 -5.60 15.48
N PHE A 719 11.19 -6.34 14.42
CA PHE A 719 11.38 -7.80 14.27
C PHE A 719 12.82 -8.21 14.00
N THR A 720 13.74 -7.70 14.81
CA THR A 720 15.16 -8.01 14.83
C THR A 720 15.43 -9.01 15.96
N ARG A 721 16.63 -9.60 16.01
CA ARG A 721 17.07 -10.39 17.18
C ARG A 721 16.92 -9.66 18.52
N HIS A 722 17.03 -8.33 18.50
CA HIS A 722 16.93 -7.50 19.70
C HIS A 722 15.48 -7.25 20.13
N GLY A 723 14.52 -7.30 19.19
CA GLY A 723 13.08 -7.20 19.47
C GLY A 723 12.54 -8.48 20.08
N LEU A 724 12.78 -9.62 19.42
CA LEU A 724 12.35 -10.94 19.90
C LEU A 724 12.84 -11.26 21.32
N GLY A 725 14.07 -10.83 21.65
CA GLY A 725 14.62 -10.99 22.99
C GLY A 725 13.87 -10.24 24.10
N LYS A 726 13.10 -9.20 23.76
CA LYS A 726 12.36 -8.34 24.71
C LYS A 726 10.88 -8.72 24.85
N GLU A 727 10.32 -9.48 23.92
CA GLU A 727 8.91 -9.92 23.92
C GLU A 727 8.62 -11.06 24.92
N GLY A 728 9.63 -11.52 25.68
CA GLY A 728 9.48 -12.63 26.62
C GLY A 728 9.40 -14.00 25.95
N ALA A 729 9.91 -14.11 24.72
CA ALA A 729 10.00 -15.37 23.99
C ALA A 729 10.86 -16.40 24.74
N SER A 730 10.54 -17.68 24.54
CA SER A 730 11.23 -18.81 25.15
C SER A 730 12.73 -18.82 24.82
N VAL A 731 13.55 -19.42 25.68
CA VAL A 731 15.01 -19.51 25.47
C VAL A 731 15.32 -20.25 24.16
N LEU A 732 14.58 -21.35 23.90
CA LEU A 732 14.79 -22.19 22.73
C LEU A 732 14.33 -21.49 21.44
N ALA A 733 13.21 -20.75 21.46
CA ALA A 733 12.78 -19.94 20.34
C ALA A 733 13.81 -18.87 19.99
N ARG A 734 14.32 -18.13 21.00
CA ARG A 734 15.39 -17.13 20.82
C ARG A 734 16.66 -17.76 20.23
N ALA A 735 17.08 -18.90 20.78
CA ALA A 735 18.27 -19.62 20.32
C ALA A 735 18.14 -20.17 18.89
N SER A 736 16.93 -20.51 18.43
CA SER A 736 16.65 -21.00 17.07
C SER A 736 16.68 -19.91 16.00
N PHE A 737 16.60 -18.64 16.39
CA PHE A 737 16.55 -17.51 15.47
C PHE A 737 17.96 -17.03 15.08
N GLU A 738 18.67 -16.40 16.01
CA GLU A 738 20.02 -15.83 15.81
C GLU A 738 20.84 -15.89 17.11
N ASP A 739 22.18 -15.89 17.01
CA ASP A 739 23.10 -15.89 18.16
C ASP A 739 22.83 -17.02 19.18
N THR A 740 22.65 -18.26 18.71
CA THR A 740 22.26 -19.45 19.52
C THR A 740 23.06 -19.61 20.81
N LEU A 741 24.40 -19.61 20.71
CA LEU A 741 25.28 -19.84 21.87
C LEU A 741 25.09 -18.79 22.97
N LYS A 742 24.94 -17.51 22.60
CA LYS A 742 24.79 -16.43 23.58
C LYS A 742 23.52 -16.58 24.40
N HIS A 743 22.41 -16.92 23.75
CA HIS A 743 21.12 -17.12 24.42
C HIS A 743 21.17 -18.30 25.39
N LEU A 744 21.78 -19.43 24.99
CA LEU A 744 21.92 -20.60 25.85
C LEU A 744 22.85 -20.36 27.05
N PHE A 745 24.00 -19.70 26.84
CA PHE A 745 24.90 -19.35 27.95
C PHE A 745 24.26 -18.35 28.90
N ALA A 746 23.58 -17.33 28.39
CA ALA A 746 22.88 -16.37 29.24
C ALA A 746 21.82 -17.06 30.09
N ALA A 747 20.98 -17.91 29.47
CA ALA A 747 19.96 -18.68 30.20
C ALA A 747 20.56 -19.60 31.26
N ALA A 748 21.71 -20.24 30.98
CA ALA A 748 22.42 -21.07 31.95
C ALA A 748 22.97 -20.25 33.14
N VAL A 749 23.54 -19.07 32.88
CA VAL A 749 24.07 -18.18 33.92
C VAL A 749 22.95 -17.61 34.79
N PHE A 750 21.82 -17.25 34.20
CA PHE A 750 20.67 -16.69 34.91
C PHE A 750 19.70 -17.77 35.47
N ASN A 751 20.00 -19.05 35.28
CA ASN A 751 19.13 -20.18 35.65
C ASN A 751 17.69 -20.03 35.15
N GLU A 752 17.53 -19.63 33.88
CA GLU A 752 16.23 -19.36 33.27
C GLU A 752 15.49 -20.68 32.96
N SER A 753 14.28 -20.85 33.50
CA SER A 753 13.46 -22.04 33.25
C SER A 753 12.62 -21.90 31.97
N ASN A 754 12.78 -22.80 31.01
CA ASN A 754 12.02 -22.77 29.77
C ASN A 754 10.76 -23.67 29.83
N ARG A 755 9.56 -23.08 29.76
CA ARG A 755 8.31 -23.85 29.64
C ARG A 755 8.04 -24.14 28.16
N VAL A 756 7.99 -25.41 27.78
CA VAL A 756 7.75 -25.89 26.40
C VAL A 756 6.27 -25.67 26.00
N LYS A 757 5.92 -24.39 25.79
CA LYS A 757 4.61 -23.92 25.30
C LYS A 757 4.72 -23.30 23.91
N GLY A 758 5.90 -22.83 23.52
CA GLY A 758 6.12 -22.25 22.19
C GLY A 758 6.05 -23.29 21.08
N ILE A 759 5.89 -22.81 19.85
CA ILE A 759 5.85 -23.65 18.65
C ILE A 759 7.24 -24.21 18.37
N SER A 760 8.24 -23.33 18.28
CA SER A 760 9.64 -23.72 18.10
C SER A 760 10.08 -24.72 19.16
N ASP A 761 9.73 -24.48 20.43
CA ASP A 761 10.07 -25.38 21.54
C ASP A 761 9.47 -26.78 21.37
N SER A 762 8.19 -26.83 21.01
CA SER A 762 7.46 -28.09 20.84
C SER A 762 8.06 -28.91 19.70
N ILE A 763 8.44 -28.26 18.59
CA ILE A 763 9.11 -28.90 17.46
C ILE A 763 10.49 -29.43 17.87
N ILE A 764 11.29 -28.65 18.59
CA ILE A 764 12.63 -29.06 19.04
C ILE A 764 12.57 -30.28 19.95
N VAL A 765 11.58 -30.33 20.86
CA VAL A 765 11.42 -31.43 21.83
C VAL A 765 10.66 -32.63 21.25
N GLY A 766 9.98 -32.47 20.10
CA GLY A 766 9.16 -33.51 19.48
C GLY A 766 7.77 -33.68 20.09
N LYS A 767 7.21 -32.62 20.67
CA LYS A 767 5.83 -32.55 21.19
C LYS A 767 4.88 -32.01 20.11
N PRO A 768 3.59 -32.44 20.05
CA PRO A 768 2.60 -31.79 19.20
C PRO A 768 2.53 -30.28 19.47
N ILE A 769 2.45 -29.51 18.38
CA ILE A 769 2.39 -28.05 18.42
C ILE A 769 1.03 -27.62 18.97
N PRO A 770 0.95 -26.62 19.86
CA PRO A 770 -0.31 -26.21 20.50
C PRO A 770 -1.18 -25.25 19.67
N ILE A 771 -0.96 -25.16 18.35
CA ILE A 771 -1.75 -24.35 17.41
C ILE A 771 -2.43 -25.26 16.37
N GLY A 772 -3.47 -24.77 15.71
CA GLY A 772 -4.21 -25.55 14.71
C GLY A 772 -4.82 -26.82 15.31
N THR A 773 -4.53 -27.98 14.73
CA THR A 773 -5.08 -29.27 15.20
C THR A 773 -4.66 -29.65 16.62
N GLY A 774 -3.57 -29.07 17.15
CA GLY A 774 -3.12 -29.32 18.53
C GLY A 774 -3.70 -28.36 19.57
N CYS A 775 -4.58 -27.43 19.18
CA CYS A 775 -5.23 -26.50 20.12
C CYS A 775 -6.29 -27.18 21.00
N CYS A 776 -6.83 -28.33 20.56
CA CYS A 776 -7.86 -29.09 21.27
C CYS A 776 -7.42 -30.53 21.49
N THR A 777 -8.01 -31.17 22.50
CA THR A 777 -7.81 -32.59 22.81
C THR A 777 -9.10 -33.34 22.56
N ILE A 778 -9.00 -34.47 21.87
CA ILE A 778 -10.15 -35.31 21.59
C ILE A 778 -10.38 -36.23 22.80
N LEU A 779 -11.54 -36.11 23.42
CA LEU A 779 -12.01 -37.03 24.45
C LEU A 779 -13.03 -37.98 23.83
N ARG A 780 -12.87 -39.28 24.08
CA ARG A 780 -13.86 -40.27 23.66
C ARG A 780 -15.10 -40.14 24.55
N ASP A 781 -16.24 -39.82 23.94
CA ASP A 781 -17.54 -39.88 24.59
C ASP A 781 -17.90 -41.35 24.88
N VAL A 782 -17.74 -41.76 26.14
CA VAL A 782 -18.03 -43.12 26.59
C VAL A 782 -19.54 -43.33 26.77
N ASP A 783 -20.28 -42.26 27.06
CA ASP A 783 -21.70 -42.34 27.42
C ASP A 783 -22.62 -42.60 26.22
N LYS A 784 -22.25 -42.11 25.01
CA LYS A 784 -22.97 -42.46 23.77
C LYS A 784 -22.96 -43.95 23.43
N ASN A 785 -21.90 -44.67 23.81
CA ASN A 785 -21.79 -46.13 23.62
C ASN A 785 -22.40 -46.91 24.80
N ASN A 786 -22.56 -46.28 25.97
CA ASN A 786 -23.11 -46.89 27.17
C ASN A 786 -24.65 -46.90 27.23
N LYS A 787 -25.37 -46.66 26.13
CA LYS A 787 -26.81 -46.98 26.04
C LYS A 787 -27.12 -48.46 26.30
N SER A 788 -26.10 -49.34 26.37
CA SER A 788 -26.16 -50.74 26.79
C SER A 788 -25.87 -51.00 28.28
N LEU A 789 -25.42 -49.99 29.04
CA LEU A 789 -25.19 -50.06 30.50
C LEU A 789 -26.40 -49.52 31.29
N LEU A 790 -27.60 -49.78 30.78
CA LEU A 790 -28.76 -49.90 31.68
C LEU A 790 -28.45 -51.05 32.66
N PRO A 791 -28.95 -51.00 33.91
CA PRO A 791 -28.71 -52.05 34.90
C PRO A 791 -28.97 -53.42 34.25
N PRO A 792 -28.16 -54.46 34.55
CA PRO A 792 -28.35 -55.76 33.93
C PRO A 792 -29.83 -56.13 34.07
N ARG A 793 -30.50 -56.41 32.95
CA ARG A 793 -31.85 -56.98 33.00
C ARG A 793 -31.74 -58.18 33.94
N GLN A 794 -32.34 -58.09 35.12
CA GLN A 794 -32.58 -59.28 35.93
C GLN A 794 -33.49 -60.15 35.07
N ASP A 795 -32.94 -61.20 34.48
CA ASP A 795 -33.77 -62.30 34.01
C ASP A 795 -34.55 -62.77 35.23
N PHE A 796 -35.87 -62.59 35.21
CA PHE A 796 -36.75 -63.15 36.22
C PHE A 796 -36.53 -64.68 36.20
N LEU A 797 -35.80 -65.18 37.19
CA LEU A 797 -35.82 -66.59 37.56
C LEU A 797 -37.26 -66.93 37.95
N LEU A 798 -38.07 -67.34 36.98
CA LEU A 798 -39.28 -68.12 37.21
C LEU A 798 -38.84 -69.46 37.81
N GLY A 799 -38.55 -69.44 39.11
CA GLY A 799 -38.49 -70.64 39.93
C GLY A 799 -39.89 -71.23 40.02
N GLU A 800 -40.05 -72.43 39.47
CA GLU A 800 -40.98 -73.48 39.87
C GLU A 800 -42.20 -73.04 40.72
N CYS A 801 -43.24 -72.51 40.08
CA CYS A 801 -44.60 -72.60 40.64
C CYS A 801 -45.20 -73.95 40.23
N SER A 802 -45.18 -74.89 41.16
CA SER A 802 -45.90 -76.16 41.07
C SER A 802 -47.41 -75.90 41.00
N LEU A 803 -48.00 -76.20 39.84
CA LEU A 803 -49.45 -76.34 39.67
C LEU A 803 -49.92 -77.57 40.46
N GLN A 804 -50.29 -77.37 41.72
CA GLN A 804 -51.16 -78.33 42.42
C GLN A 804 -52.57 -78.21 41.86
N ALA A 805 -52.97 -79.23 41.11
CA ALA A 805 -54.34 -79.46 40.71
C ALA A 805 -55.23 -79.66 41.96
N MET A 806 -56.18 -78.76 42.16
CA MET A 806 -57.37 -79.05 42.95
C MET A 806 -58.33 -79.86 42.06
N PRO A 807 -58.90 -80.99 42.52
CA PRO A 807 -59.85 -81.76 41.74
C PRO A 807 -61.18 -81.01 41.62
N ASN A 808 -61.75 -81.07 40.42
CA ASN A 808 -63.08 -80.58 40.07
C ASN A 808 -64.16 -81.17 41.00
N SER A 809 -65.12 -80.33 41.36
CA SER A 809 -66.54 -80.69 41.18
C SER A 809 -66.96 -80.35 39.77
#